data_AF-A0AAW1PKU7-F1
#
_entry.id   AF-A0AAW1PKU7-F1
#
_cell.length_a   1.000
_cell.length_b   1.000
_cell.length_c   1.000
_cell.angle_alpha   90.00
_cell.angle_beta   90.00
_cell.angle_gamma   90.00
#
_symmetry.space_group_name_H-M   'P 1'
#
loop_
_entity.id
_entity.type
_entity.pdbx_description
1 polymer ?
#
loop_
_entity_poly.entity_id
_entity_poly.type
_entity_poly.pdbx_seq_one_letter_code
_entity_poly.pdbx_strand_id
1 'polypeptide(L)'
;MGSDAPAKRMQQLRSSTLFWQAVLAGLIVSACLLNIALRSGGRPSQDSLGDRQGVATGQHSFVRRTKVQVCILSADFWGLDAAGGTATAYHLLAEVLAAHSSVSSVTFLGVSKHLLQCQLASNTTIHGSVKFTCLQKRHFLPQVVETYPYEQLSYAVLAWVREHEHQCDIIHAHEWGGVFDPLATWAAHHQLRPGLRLAVEPHGGHQWSTQGMRQRPMDMVSLRIDHHERMVLQLADYVLSPTAYMLASLRQRGWRLPPVQAVLPNVIPAAAIAANERVAKEIWRVAFFGRLEERKGIKMFVEAVSKVNITAHPNFEVFFVGAESQIDMIPSSKWLKKRTKAWPFPTHIMVNRPRIQALEVISQKGMLLVLCSTVDNMPFVVAEAAVMSIPFIVFDVGGVPEMLDPDLHADMLMAEPFQQSLTDTVQRALARGQWNTAVLTEAIATGKEQWENWHVDYSGRVTAFQQWDKQVRPVVARAAQSAKSKLLVVRLPAGGSQKSLELKRAVCRSSQAAQQHKHLLLLPAEYEYRDPIETPLRLEMLAEMAWTRFKHTMVGALTFGAVLPSGKQAYPSSPTWMLYDGTNAKCMENLPVLISTQTFCNEFLAEAQDFRNYQSWVLATMLGQAGINMHTWPEALFNLTSYGTLGASCRLIAVPSSRAISASVAANLYKDAQEMMRNLHVAPWPRPVASLRHDFFREQGHRGWQYLYKTLADGSITPMAWRTQNESGVQTQYWGCSTAYPNMKDFLVHPCAHVTGSVECCGAAKTGAIIRYKSYIANPHAKLILEYEVSPVCGDGLDFTVMLTGAETGDSILLFRQGHELTLDAPPDRQRIQRDINLRPDDTLDFVTHPRGSHDCDGVFIVDIQIWAKEQMM
;
A
#
# COMPACT_ATOMS: atom_id res chain seq x y z
N MET A 1 42.33 -57.55 -9.33
CA MET A 1 43.42 -56.84 -8.63
C MET A 1 42.71 -55.89 -7.68
N GLY A 2 42.52 -56.17 -6.39
CA GLY A 2 43.29 -56.99 -5.45
C GLY A 2 43.83 -56.05 -4.38
N SER A 3 43.71 -56.28 -3.08
CA SER A 3 42.95 -57.19 -2.21
C SER A 3 43.36 -56.79 -0.77
N ASP A 4 42.80 -57.44 0.24
CA ASP A 4 43.40 -57.61 1.58
C ASP A 4 43.57 -56.40 2.52
N ALA A 5 42.88 -56.51 3.67
CA ALA A 5 43.29 -55.98 4.97
C ALA A 5 43.68 -57.20 5.86
N PRO A 6 43.83 -57.14 7.21
CA PRO A 6 44.13 -56.03 8.14
C PRO A 6 45.22 -56.39 9.21
N ALA A 7 45.37 -55.52 10.21
CA ALA A 7 45.48 -55.84 11.66
C ALA A 7 46.86 -55.93 12.39
N LYS A 8 46.74 -55.88 13.75
CA LYS A 8 47.73 -56.12 14.84
C LYS A 8 48.70 -54.96 15.16
N ARG A 9 49.07 -54.68 16.43
CA ARG A 9 48.57 -55.12 17.77
C ARG A 9 49.10 -54.19 18.91
N MET A 10 48.49 -54.29 20.11
CA MET A 10 49.06 -54.30 21.50
C MET A 10 50.44 -53.64 21.80
N GLN A 11 50.74 -53.07 22.97
CA GLN A 11 50.40 -53.38 24.39
C GLN A 11 50.78 -52.15 25.29
N GLN A 12 50.71 -52.02 26.63
CA GLN A 12 50.42 -52.85 27.83
C GLN A 12 50.11 -51.94 29.07
N LEU A 13 49.83 -52.54 30.25
CA LEU A 13 49.81 -51.99 31.64
C LEU A 13 48.59 -51.12 32.03
N ARG A 14 47.73 -51.41 33.04
CA ARG A 14 47.85 -51.95 34.45
C ARG A 14 48.29 -50.88 35.48
N SER A 15 47.63 -50.72 36.65
CA SER A 15 46.47 -51.45 37.24
C SER A 15 45.82 -50.71 38.44
N SER A 16 44.77 -51.34 39.03
CA SER A 16 44.39 -51.36 40.47
C SER A 16 43.75 -50.12 41.12
N THR A 17 42.71 -50.19 41.99
CA THR A 17 41.87 -51.34 42.46
C THR A 17 40.58 -50.89 43.18
N LEU A 18 39.53 -51.73 43.12
CA LEU A 18 38.43 -52.01 44.10
C LEU A 18 37.51 -50.83 44.56
N PHE A 19 36.16 -50.89 44.67
CA PHE A 19 35.15 -51.94 44.97
C PHE A 19 34.76 -52.05 46.46
N TRP A 20 33.53 -51.67 46.82
CA TRP A 20 32.77 -52.15 47.99
C TRP A 20 31.25 -51.95 47.80
N GLN A 21 30.44 -52.66 48.59
CA GLN A 21 28.97 -52.70 48.51
C GLN A 21 28.27 -52.01 49.72
N ALA A 22 26.94 -51.95 49.69
CA ALA A 22 26.05 -51.31 50.67
C ALA A 22 26.04 -51.94 52.09
N VAL A 23 25.33 -51.31 53.06
CA VAL A 23 24.35 -51.90 54.04
C VAL A 23 24.08 -50.97 55.27
N LEU A 24 22.82 -50.92 55.77
CA LEU A 24 22.30 -50.28 57.03
C LEU A 24 22.46 -48.73 57.16
N ALA A 25 21.67 -47.94 57.91
CA ALA A 25 20.33 -47.99 58.55
C ALA A 25 19.91 -46.52 58.93
N GLY A 26 18.68 -46.13 59.32
CA GLY A 26 17.36 -46.80 59.39
C GLY A 26 16.30 -45.96 60.14
N LEU A 27 15.00 -46.25 59.87
CA LEU A 27 13.78 -46.17 60.72
C LEU A 27 13.32 -44.92 61.53
N ILE A 28 11.97 -44.89 61.74
CA ILE A 28 11.15 -44.15 62.76
C ILE A 28 10.93 -42.64 62.49
N VAL A 29 9.75 -42.15 62.05
CA VAL A 29 8.34 -42.17 62.57
C VAL A 29 8.00 -40.95 63.45
N SER A 30 7.06 -40.10 63.00
CA SER A 30 5.69 -39.99 63.57
C SER A 30 4.84 -38.90 62.89
N ALA A 31 3.52 -38.90 63.12
CA ALA A 31 2.57 -37.87 62.70
C ALA A 31 1.66 -37.44 63.86
N CYS A 32 1.54 -36.14 64.08
CA CYS A 32 0.62 -35.44 65.01
C CYS A 32 0.55 -33.96 64.55
N LEU A 33 -0.54 -33.19 64.72
CA LEU A 33 -1.87 -33.50 65.25
C LEU A 33 -2.88 -32.47 64.70
N LEU A 34 -4.17 -32.85 64.60
CA LEU A 34 -5.27 -31.89 64.55
C LEU A 34 -5.39 -31.19 65.92
N ASN A 35 -5.73 -29.89 65.96
CA ASN A 35 -6.99 -29.42 66.56
C ASN A 35 -7.16 -27.89 66.69
N ILE A 36 -8.45 -27.47 66.78
CA ILE A 36 -8.99 -26.35 67.58
C ILE A 36 -8.62 -24.89 67.20
N ALA A 37 -9.51 -23.89 67.26
CA ALA A 37 -10.99 -23.87 67.14
C ALA A 37 -11.53 -22.42 67.01
N LEU A 38 -12.71 -22.29 66.40
CA LEU A 38 -13.86 -21.43 66.80
C LEU A 38 -13.73 -19.89 67.00
N ARG A 39 -14.86 -19.22 66.64
CA ARG A 39 -15.36 -17.89 67.10
C ARG A 39 -14.68 -16.65 66.46
N SER A 40 -15.40 -15.53 66.22
CA SER A 40 -16.82 -15.19 66.48
C SER A 40 -17.36 -14.06 65.61
N GLY A 41 -18.67 -14.12 65.29
CA GLY A 41 -19.51 -12.96 64.93
C GLY A 41 -19.52 -12.55 63.44
N GLY A 42 -20.66 -12.36 62.76
CA GLY A 42 -22.03 -12.76 63.10
C GLY A 42 -23.03 -11.61 63.37
N ARG A 43 -23.63 -11.05 62.30
CA ARG A 43 -25.00 -10.49 62.29
C ARG A 43 -25.50 -10.32 60.84
N PRO A 44 -26.70 -10.81 60.48
CA PRO A 44 -27.32 -10.58 59.17
C PRO A 44 -28.46 -9.55 59.24
N SER A 45 -28.87 -9.03 58.08
CA SER A 45 -30.19 -8.44 57.84
C SER A 45 -30.58 -8.63 56.37
N GLN A 46 -31.79 -9.17 56.13
CA GLN A 46 -32.44 -9.20 54.81
C GLN A 46 -32.95 -7.77 54.51
N ASP A 47 -33.21 -7.32 53.28
CA ASP A 47 -34.11 -7.80 52.22
C ASP A 47 -33.76 -7.09 50.88
N SER A 48 -34.28 -7.40 49.68
CA SER A 48 -35.28 -8.38 49.22
C SER A 48 -35.03 -8.85 47.76
N LEU A 49 -35.44 -10.10 47.49
CA LEU A 49 -36.04 -10.66 46.25
C LEU A 49 -35.65 -10.08 44.86
N GLY A 50 -35.08 -10.94 43.99
CA GLY A 50 -34.71 -10.63 42.60
C GLY A 50 -34.64 -11.84 41.64
N ASP A 51 -35.56 -12.81 41.82
CA ASP A 51 -35.88 -13.97 40.95
C ASP A 51 -34.78 -15.00 40.55
N ARG A 52 -35.23 -16.13 39.98
CA ARG A 52 -34.41 -17.31 39.61
C ARG A 52 -34.52 -17.64 38.12
N GLN A 53 -33.37 -17.89 37.48
CA GLN A 53 -33.18 -19.09 36.65
C GLN A 53 -31.69 -19.37 36.43
N GLY A 54 -31.30 -20.64 36.41
CA GLY A 54 -29.90 -21.05 36.40
C GLY A 54 -29.41 -21.51 35.02
N VAL A 55 -28.23 -21.04 34.62
CA VAL A 55 -27.44 -21.63 33.54
C VAL A 55 -26.25 -22.34 34.18
N ALA A 56 -26.06 -23.62 33.85
CA ALA A 56 -24.99 -24.42 34.44
C ALA A 56 -23.62 -23.95 33.95
N THR A 57 -22.82 -23.36 34.84
CA THR A 57 -21.44 -22.94 34.56
C THR A 57 -20.48 -24.13 34.54
N GLY A 58 -20.56 -24.93 33.46
CA GLY A 58 -19.59 -25.98 33.16
C GLY A 58 -18.19 -25.38 33.00
N GLN A 59 -17.38 -25.50 34.05
CA GLN A 59 -15.97 -25.08 34.03
C GLN A 59 -15.16 -26.01 33.11
N HIS A 60 -15.12 -25.69 31.82
CA HIS A 60 -14.15 -26.26 30.90
C HIS A 60 -12.75 -25.83 31.33
N SER A 61 -12.09 -26.67 32.13
CA SER A 61 -10.69 -26.50 32.51
C SER A 61 -9.81 -26.62 31.27
N PHE A 62 -9.48 -25.48 30.65
CA PHE A 62 -8.47 -25.41 29.60
C PHE A 62 -7.12 -25.84 30.18
N VAL A 63 -6.78 -27.12 29.96
CA VAL A 63 -5.44 -27.65 30.25
C VAL A 63 -4.46 -26.94 29.32
N ARG A 64 -3.83 -25.88 29.83
CA ARG A 64 -2.89 -25.06 29.08
C ARG A 64 -1.69 -25.92 28.69
N ARG A 65 -1.65 -26.39 27.44
CA ARG A 65 -0.49 -27.08 26.86
C ARG A 65 0.76 -26.25 27.11
N THR A 66 1.78 -26.85 27.72
CA THR A 66 3.04 -26.16 28.07
C THR A 66 3.97 -25.99 26.87
N LYS A 67 3.62 -26.56 25.72
CA LYS A 67 4.34 -26.45 24.45
C LYS A 67 3.36 -26.39 23.28
N VAL A 68 3.76 -25.69 22.22
CA VAL A 68 2.95 -25.45 21.01
C VAL A 68 3.19 -26.55 19.96
N GLN A 69 2.16 -26.92 19.19
CA GLN A 69 2.31 -27.68 17.94
C GLN A 69 2.20 -26.74 16.72
N VAL A 70 3.22 -26.71 15.86
CA VAL A 70 3.29 -25.82 14.70
C VAL A 70 3.15 -26.61 13.40
N CYS A 71 2.33 -26.11 12.49
CA CYS A 71 2.18 -26.65 11.14
C CYS A 71 2.52 -25.56 10.10
N ILE A 72 3.54 -25.80 9.29
CA ILE A 72 3.99 -24.91 8.21
C ILE A 72 3.52 -25.49 6.87
N LEU A 73 2.82 -24.70 6.07
CA LEU A 73 2.24 -25.11 4.80
C LEU A 73 2.77 -24.17 3.71
N SER A 74 3.49 -24.69 2.72
CA SER A 74 4.05 -23.86 1.65
C SER A 74 3.98 -24.52 0.28
N ALA A 75 3.57 -23.74 -0.72
CA ALA A 75 3.57 -24.13 -2.14
C ALA A 75 4.90 -23.82 -2.85
N ASP A 76 5.76 -23.02 -2.22
CA ASP A 76 7.17 -22.85 -2.58
C ASP A 76 8.04 -23.59 -1.54
N PHE A 77 8.77 -24.63 -1.94
CA PHE A 77 9.61 -25.42 -1.03
C PHE A 77 10.90 -25.92 -1.70
N TRP A 78 11.96 -26.14 -0.91
CA TRP A 78 13.23 -26.65 -1.44
C TRP A 78 13.03 -28.08 -1.98
N GLY A 79 13.45 -28.31 -3.22
CA GLY A 79 13.15 -29.52 -4.00
C GLY A 79 12.25 -29.25 -5.23
N LEU A 80 11.67 -28.06 -5.32
CA LEU A 80 11.15 -27.51 -6.58
C LEU A 80 12.28 -26.84 -7.38
N ASP A 81 12.28 -26.99 -8.70
CA ASP A 81 13.33 -26.43 -9.59
C ASP A 81 13.36 -24.88 -9.59
N ALA A 82 12.25 -24.26 -9.21
CA ALA A 82 12.08 -22.81 -9.12
C ALA A 82 12.04 -22.29 -7.66
N ALA A 83 12.47 -23.09 -6.68
CA ALA A 83 12.35 -22.79 -5.25
C ALA A 83 12.88 -21.39 -4.88
N GLY A 84 12.05 -20.60 -4.21
CA GLY A 84 12.23 -19.16 -4.05
C GLY A 84 12.66 -18.68 -2.66
N GLY A 85 12.41 -17.39 -2.44
CA GLY A 85 12.59 -16.76 -1.12
C GLY A 85 11.57 -17.26 -0.10
N THR A 86 10.35 -17.57 -0.54
CA THR A 86 9.28 -18.11 0.32
C THR A 86 9.67 -19.50 0.84
N ALA A 87 10.15 -20.39 -0.04
CA ALA A 87 10.73 -21.68 0.36
C ALA A 87 11.81 -21.51 1.44
N THR A 88 12.74 -20.58 1.20
CA THR A 88 13.87 -20.31 2.09
C THR A 88 13.42 -19.77 3.45
N ALA A 89 12.40 -18.90 3.51
CA ALA A 89 11.83 -18.44 4.77
C ALA A 89 11.23 -19.60 5.58
N TYR A 90 10.36 -20.40 4.96
CA TYR A 90 9.66 -21.48 5.67
C TYR A 90 10.56 -22.64 6.11
N HIS A 91 11.62 -22.96 5.38
CA HIS A 91 12.55 -24.02 5.79
C HIS A 91 13.37 -23.58 7.01
N LEU A 92 13.91 -22.35 6.97
CA LEU A 92 14.69 -21.81 8.09
C LEU A 92 13.82 -21.55 9.33
N LEU A 93 12.56 -21.14 9.15
CA LEU A 93 11.58 -21.05 10.24
C LEU A 93 11.28 -22.43 10.84
N ALA A 94 11.06 -23.46 10.02
CA ALA A 94 10.78 -24.82 10.48
C ALA A 94 11.95 -25.42 11.29
N GLU A 95 13.18 -25.26 10.81
CA GLU A 95 14.39 -25.74 11.51
C GLU A 95 14.59 -25.04 12.86
N VAL A 96 14.39 -23.72 12.93
CA VAL A 96 14.50 -22.97 14.19
C VAL A 96 13.42 -23.36 15.18
N LEU A 97 12.16 -23.44 14.76
CA LEU A 97 11.06 -23.81 15.66
C LEU A 97 11.19 -25.27 16.14
N ALA A 98 11.71 -26.18 15.31
CA ALA A 98 11.93 -27.57 15.69
C ALA A 98 13.10 -27.78 16.68
N ALA A 99 13.98 -26.78 16.82
CA ALA A 99 15.01 -26.73 17.85
C ALA A 99 14.56 -26.00 19.13
N HIS A 100 13.49 -25.20 19.09
CA HIS A 100 13.09 -24.34 20.21
C HIS A 100 12.34 -25.09 21.32
N SER A 101 12.74 -24.89 22.58
CA SER A 101 12.28 -25.71 23.70
C SER A 101 10.77 -25.62 24.00
N SER A 102 10.12 -24.51 23.66
CA SER A 102 8.67 -24.30 23.85
C SER A 102 7.81 -24.91 22.74
N VAL A 103 8.42 -25.42 21.66
CA VAL A 103 7.73 -26.15 20.60
C VAL A 103 7.78 -27.65 20.90
N SER A 104 6.70 -28.36 20.59
CA SER A 104 6.59 -29.81 20.81
C SER A 104 6.69 -30.64 19.53
N SER A 105 6.26 -30.07 18.40
CA SER A 105 6.37 -30.69 17.08
C SER A 105 6.21 -29.62 15.99
N VAL A 106 7.03 -29.70 14.94
CA VAL A 106 6.83 -28.95 13.69
C VAL A 106 6.47 -29.94 12.58
N THR A 107 5.35 -29.72 11.90
CA THR A 107 4.98 -30.45 10.67
C THR A 107 5.11 -29.51 9.48
N PHE A 108 5.80 -29.94 8.42
CA PHE A 108 5.97 -29.17 7.18
C PHE A 108 5.20 -29.84 6.04
N LEU A 109 4.20 -29.18 5.47
CA LEU A 109 3.47 -29.66 4.29
C LEU A 109 4.02 -29.02 3.02
N GLY A 110 4.65 -29.83 2.16
CA GLY A 110 4.92 -29.47 0.78
C GLY A 110 3.62 -29.48 -0.04
N VAL A 111 3.14 -28.29 -0.42
CA VAL A 111 1.88 -28.10 -1.14
C VAL A 111 2.14 -28.12 -2.65
N SER A 112 1.97 -29.27 -3.29
CA SER A 112 2.10 -29.39 -4.75
C SER A 112 1.21 -30.50 -5.31
N LYS A 113 0.76 -30.34 -6.57
CA LYS A 113 0.13 -31.42 -7.34
C LYS A 113 1.15 -32.42 -7.90
N HIS A 114 2.44 -32.10 -7.90
CA HIS A 114 3.53 -32.99 -8.31
C HIS A 114 3.97 -33.87 -7.13
N LEU A 115 3.11 -34.82 -6.73
CA LEU A 115 3.26 -35.60 -5.49
C LEU A 115 4.63 -36.31 -5.38
N LEU A 116 5.14 -36.87 -6.48
CA LEU A 116 6.45 -37.53 -6.53
C LEU A 116 7.61 -36.53 -6.29
N GLN A 117 7.52 -35.32 -6.82
CA GLN A 117 8.54 -34.28 -6.59
C GLN A 117 8.56 -33.85 -5.12
N CYS A 118 7.38 -33.73 -4.49
CA CYS A 118 7.28 -33.49 -3.05
C CYS A 118 7.89 -34.65 -2.22
N GLN A 119 7.61 -35.90 -2.58
CA GLN A 119 8.18 -37.07 -1.91
C GLN A 119 9.71 -37.19 -2.07
N LEU A 120 10.27 -36.78 -3.22
CA LEU A 120 11.71 -36.72 -3.41
C LEU A 120 12.33 -35.59 -2.57
N ALA A 121 11.71 -34.41 -2.57
CA ALA A 121 12.12 -33.27 -1.73
C ALA A 121 12.17 -33.66 -0.24
N SER A 122 11.11 -34.28 0.29
CA SER A 122 10.95 -34.59 1.72
C SER A 122 12.07 -35.46 2.31
N ASN A 123 12.80 -36.22 1.47
CA ASN A 123 13.92 -37.06 1.88
C ASN A 123 15.27 -36.32 1.93
N THR A 124 15.33 -35.04 1.56
CA THR A 124 16.60 -34.35 1.23
C THR A 124 16.75 -32.92 1.76
N THR A 125 15.68 -32.20 2.11
CA THR A 125 15.74 -30.73 2.27
C THR A 125 15.44 -30.13 3.64
N ILE A 126 15.09 -30.89 4.68
CA ILE A 126 15.00 -30.33 6.06
C ILE A 126 15.79 -31.19 7.04
N HIS A 127 16.63 -30.56 7.87
CA HIS A 127 17.37 -31.24 8.92
C HIS A 127 16.57 -31.36 10.23
N GLY A 128 16.75 -32.47 10.94
CA GLY A 128 16.34 -32.61 12.34
C GLY A 128 14.86 -32.96 12.57
N SER A 129 14.28 -32.38 13.62
CA SER A 129 13.00 -32.76 14.25
C SER A 129 11.72 -32.37 13.48
N VAL A 130 11.83 -31.88 12.25
CA VAL A 130 10.69 -31.48 11.42
C VAL A 130 10.06 -32.68 10.72
N LYS A 131 8.75 -32.88 10.90
CA LYS A 131 7.96 -33.88 10.17
C LYS A 131 7.57 -33.33 8.79
N PHE A 132 8.39 -33.54 7.77
CA PHE A 132 7.99 -33.25 6.38
C PHE A 132 6.86 -34.20 5.94
N THR A 133 5.86 -33.68 5.27
CA THR A 133 4.73 -34.42 4.68
C THR A 133 4.31 -33.81 3.35
N CYS A 134 3.59 -34.59 2.54
CA CYS A 134 3.08 -34.20 1.24
C CYS A 134 1.58 -34.47 1.13
N LEU A 135 0.92 -33.80 0.20
CA LEU A 135 -0.43 -34.17 -0.21
C LEU A 135 -0.46 -35.60 -0.80
N GLN A 136 -1.63 -36.23 -0.76
CA GLN A 136 -1.88 -37.57 -1.28
C GLN A 136 -3.05 -37.51 -2.26
N LYS A 137 -3.15 -38.48 -3.17
CA LYS A 137 -4.24 -38.54 -4.18
C LYS A 137 -5.65 -38.40 -3.57
N ARG A 138 -5.87 -38.86 -2.33
CA ARG A 138 -7.17 -38.77 -1.65
C ARG A 138 -7.61 -37.33 -1.32
N HIS A 139 -6.68 -36.39 -1.14
CA HIS A 139 -7.03 -35.01 -0.81
C HIS A 139 -7.59 -34.24 -2.02
N PHE A 140 -7.33 -34.72 -3.24
CA PHE A 140 -7.86 -34.18 -4.49
C PHE A 140 -9.21 -34.82 -4.88
N LEU A 141 -9.95 -35.37 -3.89
CA LEU A 141 -11.26 -36.00 -4.06
C LEU A 141 -12.34 -35.26 -3.24
N PRO A 142 -13.56 -35.05 -3.79
CA PRO A 142 -13.95 -35.30 -5.18
C PRO A 142 -13.14 -34.44 -6.16
N GLN A 143 -13.06 -34.86 -7.42
CA GLN A 143 -12.31 -34.10 -8.43
C GLN A 143 -12.96 -32.73 -8.67
N VAL A 144 -12.34 -31.68 -8.13
CA VAL A 144 -12.69 -30.29 -8.42
C VAL A 144 -12.18 -29.96 -9.83
N VAL A 145 -13.03 -29.32 -10.64
CA VAL A 145 -12.66 -28.82 -11.97
C VAL A 145 -11.63 -27.69 -11.80
N GLU A 146 -10.44 -27.86 -12.37
CA GLU A 146 -9.39 -26.83 -12.32
C GLU A 146 -9.69 -25.73 -13.35
N THR A 147 -10.46 -24.71 -12.97
CA THR A 147 -10.76 -23.54 -13.84
C THR A 147 -9.72 -22.42 -13.70
N TYR A 148 -8.74 -22.63 -12.84
CA TYR A 148 -7.67 -21.71 -12.46
C TYR A 148 -6.52 -22.51 -11.80
N PRO A 149 -5.23 -22.12 -11.93
CA PRO A 149 -4.07 -22.99 -11.69
C PRO A 149 -3.91 -23.61 -10.28
N TYR A 150 -4.67 -23.14 -9.30
CA TYR A 150 -4.54 -23.58 -7.91
C TYR A 150 -5.84 -24.09 -7.26
N GLU A 151 -7.04 -23.96 -7.85
CA GLU A 151 -8.31 -24.29 -7.16
C GLU A 151 -8.35 -25.70 -6.57
N GLN A 152 -7.95 -26.69 -7.35
CA GLN A 152 -7.91 -28.10 -6.92
C GLN A 152 -6.81 -28.35 -5.87
N LEU A 153 -5.71 -27.57 -5.91
CA LEU A 153 -4.63 -27.62 -4.93
C LEU A 153 -5.07 -27.01 -3.60
N SER A 154 -5.74 -25.85 -3.64
CA SER A 154 -6.27 -25.16 -2.46
C SER A 154 -7.33 -26.00 -1.74
N TYR A 155 -8.19 -26.71 -2.47
CA TYR A 155 -9.12 -27.68 -1.87
C TYR A 155 -8.37 -28.87 -1.23
N ALA A 156 -7.33 -29.40 -1.89
CA ALA A 156 -6.53 -30.49 -1.35
C ALA A 156 -5.75 -30.10 -0.07
N VAL A 157 -5.32 -28.84 0.06
CA VAL A 157 -4.78 -28.30 1.32
C VAL A 157 -5.83 -28.32 2.42
N LEU A 158 -7.03 -27.79 2.16
CA LEU A 158 -8.11 -27.79 3.14
C LEU A 158 -8.50 -29.22 3.56
N ALA A 159 -8.57 -30.15 2.62
CA ALA A 159 -8.81 -31.56 2.90
C ALA A 159 -7.71 -32.17 3.81
N TRP A 160 -6.43 -31.88 3.55
CA TRP A 160 -5.34 -32.30 4.44
C TRP A 160 -5.45 -31.68 5.83
N VAL A 161 -5.74 -30.38 5.95
CA VAL A 161 -5.87 -29.70 7.25
C VAL A 161 -7.01 -30.32 8.07
N ARG A 162 -8.15 -30.64 7.45
CA ARG A 162 -9.27 -31.31 8.14
C ARG A 162 -8.94 -32.71 8.65
N GLU A 163 -7.96 -33.39 8.07
CA GLU A 163 -7.42 -34.66 8.61
C GLU A 163 -6.38 -34.44 9.74
N HIS A 164 -5.80 -33.24 9.87
CA HIS A 164 -4.60 -32.99 10.67
C HIS A 164 -4.72 -31.86 11.72
N GLU A 165 -5.81 -31.10 11.78
CA GLU A 165 -5.98 -29.92 12.66
C GLU A 165 -5.82 -30.20 14.17
N HIS A 166 -6.00 -31.46 14.61
CA HIS A 166 -5.73 -31.87 15.98
C HIS A 166 -4.21 -31.95 16.32
N GLN A 167 -3.35 -31.88 15.30
CA GLN A 167 -1.88 -31.87 15.38
C GLN A 167 -1.29 -30.45 15.26
N CYS A 168 -2.11 -29.42 15.08
CA CYS A 168 -1.69 -28.03 14.82
C CYS A 168 -2.36 -27.07 15.81
N ASP A 169 -1.62 -26.47 16.75
CA ASP A 169 -2.10 -25.34 17.57
C ASP A 169 -1.96 -24.00 16.84
N ILE A 170 -1.06 -23.93 15.85
CA ILE A 170 -1.00 -22.85 14.86
C ILE A 170 -0.60 -23.38 13.48
N ILE A 171 -1.17 -22.76 12.44
CA ILE A 171 -0.85 -22.95 11.02
C ILE A 171 -0.16 -21.69 10.50
N HIS A 172 0.95 -21.87 9.79
CA HIS A 172 1.67 -20.83 9.03
C HIS A 172 1.53 -21.11 7.52
N ALA A 173 1.20 -20.08 6.74
CA ALA A 173 1.02 -20.14 5.29
C ALA A 173 1.34 -18.80 4.62
N HIS A 174 1.62 -18.77 3.31
CA HIS A 174 1.88 -17.52 2.58
C HIS A 174 0.65 -17.01 1.81
N GLU A 175 0.70 -15.76 1.34
CA GLU A 175 -0.33 -15.24 0.44
C GLU A 175 -0.23 -15.86 -0.96
N TRP A 176 1.01 -16.03 -1.46
CA TRP A 176 1.33 -16.27 -2.88
C TRP A 176 0.41 -17.28 -3.57
N GLY A 177 -0.13 -16.87 -4.72
CA GLY A 177 -0.99 -17.70 -5.57
C GLY A 177 -2.42 -17.86 -5.05
N GLY A 178 -2.75 -17.37 -3.84
CA GLY A 178 -4.06 -17.59 -3.21
C GLY A 178 -4.32 -19.05 -2.83
N VAL A 179 -3.26 -19.87 -2.73
CA VAL A 179 -3.33 -21.33 -2.54
C VAL A 179 -4.03 -21.73 -1.22
N PHE A 180 -4.15 -20.80 -0.27
CA PHE A 180 -4.73 -21.03 1.05
C PHE A 180 -6.12 -20.40 1.25
N ASP A 181 -6.76 -19.87 0.22
CA ASP A 181 -8.03 -19.13 0.36
C ASP A 181 -9.19 -19.96 0.98
N PRO A 182 -9.44 -21.23 0.57
CA PRO A 182 -10.44 -22.07 1.21
C PRO A 182 -10.11 -22.38 2.69
N LEU A 183 -8.82 -22.41 3.05
CA LEU A 183 -8.36 -22.63 4.42
C LEU A 183 -8.60 -21.37 5.28
N ALA A 184 -8.25 -20.19 4.78
CA ALA A 184 -8.51 -18.91 5.46
C ALA A 184 -10.02 -18.66 5.63
N THR A 185 -10.80 -18.96 4.59
CA THR A 185 -12.28 -18.94 4.63
C THR A 185 -12.84 -19.89 5.70
N TRP A 186 -12.33 -21.12 5.81
CA TRP A 186 -12.76 -22.06 6.85
C TRP A 186 -12.35 -21.64 8.27
N ALA A 187 -11.17 -21.03 8.44
CA ALA A 187 -10.73 -20.49 9.73
C ALA A 187 -11.62 -19.32 10.19
N ALA A 188 -11.85 -18.34 9.31
CA ALA A 188 -12.67 -17.16 9.57
C ALA A 188 -14.13 -17.50 9.87
N HIS A 189 -14.70 -18.55 9.25
CA HIS A 189 -16.03 -19.05 9.56
C HIS A 189 -16.07 -20.11 10.69
N HIS A 190 -14.98 -20.26 11.45
CA HIS A 190 -14.88 -21.15 12.61
C HIS A 190 -15.23 -22.63 12.31
N GLN A 191 -14.88 -23.10 11.11
CA GLN A 191 -15.11 -24.48 10.65
C GLN A 191 -13.91 -25.41 10.94
N LEU A 192 -12.89 -24.92 11.64
CA LEU A 192 -11.71 -25.65 12.11
C LEU A 192 -11.73 -25.80 13.63
N ARG A 193 -10.88 -26.69 14.18
CA ARG A 193 -10.69 -26.93 15.61
C ARG A 193 -10.64 -25.63 16.44
N PRO A 194 -11.53 -25.44 17.44
CA PRO A 194 -11.47 -24.29 18.33
C PRO A 194 -10.09 -24.11 18.97
N GLY A 195 -9.53 -22.91 18.84
CA GLY A 195 -8.20 -22.54 19.36
C GLY A 195 -7.03 -22.76 18.39
N LEU A 196 -7.22 -23.44 17.26
CA LEU A 196 -6.29 -23.39 16.14
C LEU A 196 -6.28 -21.96 15.56
N ARG A 197 -5.10 -21.48 15.12
CA ARG A 197 -4.93 -20.17 14.48
C ARG A 197 -4.27 -20.29 13.12
N LEU A 198 -4.57 -19.36 12.21
CA LEU A 198 -3.91 -19.18 10.92
C LEU A 198 -3.10 -17.88 10.91
N ALA A 199 -1.78 -18.00 10.86
CA ALA A 199 -0.85 -16.93 10.53
C ALA A 199 -0.54 -16.93 9.03
N VAL A 200 -0.58 -15.74 8.41
CA VAL A 200 -0.18 -15.56 7.01
C VAL A 200 1.01 -14.62 6.87
N GLU A 201 2.04 -15.05 6.14
CA GLU A 201 3.25 -14.27 5.90
C GLU A 201 3.26 -13.73 4.45
N PRO A 202 3.10 -12.40 4.23
CA PRO A 202 3.17 -11.80 2.90
C PRO A 202 4.62 -11.64 2.43
N HIS A 203 5.04 -12.45 1.46
CA HIS A 203 6.40 -12.37 0.91
C HIS A 203 6.48 -11.49 -0.34
N GLY A 204 5.38 -11.27 -1.06
CA GLY A 204 5.29 -10.43 -2.25
C GLY A 204 4.52 -11.09 -3.40
N GLY A 205 3.21 -11.24 -3.22
CA GLY A 205 2.27 -11.84 -4.17
C GLY A 205 2.21 -11.24 -5.59
N HIS A 206 1.31 -11.76 -6.42
CA HIS A 206 1.18 -11.46 -7.85
C HIS A 206 1.00 -9.96 -8.14
N GLN A 207 0.15 -9.24 -7.38
CA GLN A 207 -0.02 -7.79 -7.58
C GLN A 207 1.30 -7.04 -7.37
N TRP A 208 2.06 -7.40 -6.35
CA TRP A 208 3.30 -6.73 -5.97
C TRP A 208 4.45 -7.07 -6.92
N SER A 209 4.66 -8.36 -7.17
CA SER A 209 5.76 -8.86 -8.01
C SER A 209 5.63 -8.45 -9.49
N THR A 210 4.41 -8.20 -9.99
CA THR A 210 4.18 -7.74 -11.37
C THR A 210 4.33 -6.22 -11.56
N GLN A 211 4.38 -5.39 -10.50
CA GLN A 211 4.57 -3.93 -10.63
C GLN A 211 5.91 -3.54 -11.27
N GLY A 212 6.93 -4.39 -11.17
CA GLY A 212 8.24 -4.15 -11.80
C GLY A 212 8.34 -4.51 -13.29
N MET A 213 7.23 -4.86 -13.96
CA MET A 213 7.19 -5.31 -15.35
C MET A 213 6.62 -4.24 -16.28
N ARG A 214 7.23 -4.02 -17.46
CA ARG A 214 6.81 -2.99 -18.43
C ARG A 214 5.39 -3.19 -18.99
N GLN A 215 4.92 -4.44 -19.02
CA GLN A 215 3.54 -4.79 -19.28
C GLN A 215 3.10 -5.70 -18.15
N ARG A 216 2.18 -5.21 -17.30
CA ARG A 216 1.62 -6.00 -16.21
C ARG A 216 0.61 -7.02 -16.78
N PRO A 217 0.70 -8.31 -16.41
CA PRO A 217 -0.38 -9.27 -16.66
C PRO A 217 -1.68 -8.80 -15.97
N MET A 218 -2.69 -8.45 -16.77
CA MET A 218 -4.00 -7.94 -16.33
C MET A 218 -5.16 -8.79 -16.87
N ASP A 219 -4.87 -10.05 -17.22
CA ASP A 219 -5.82 -11.05 -17.67
C ASP A 219 -6.68 -11.62 -16.51
N MET A 220 -7.69 -12.41 -16.86
CA MET A 220 -8.62 -13.00 -15.88
C MET A 220 -7.98 -13.97 -14.89
N VAL A 221 -6.85 -14.63 -15.22
CA VAL A 221 -6.10 -15.46 -14.26
C VAL A 221 -5.35 -14.53 -13.30
N SER A 222 -4.65 -13.52 -13.82
CA SER A 222 -3.95 -12.51 -13.00
C SER A 222 -4.87 -11.82 -11.98
N LEU A 223 -6.06 -11.41 -12.40
CA LEU A 223 -7.06 -10.79 -11.51
C LEU A 223 -7.62 -11.76 -10.45
N ARG A 224 -7.71 -13.07 -10.77
CA ARG A 224 -8.08 -14.10 -9.77
C ARG A 224 -6.96 -14.35 -8.77
N ILE A 225 -5.68 -14.29 -9.17
CA ILE A 225 -4.57 -14.37 -8.20
C ILE A 225 -4.64 -13.18 -7.22
N ASP A 226 -4.72 -11.96 -7.75
CA ASP A 226 -4.88 -10.72 -6.97
C ASP A 226 -6.08 -10.78 -5.99
N HIS A 227 -7.15 -11.49 -6.33
CA HIS A 227 -8.32 -11.68 -5.46
C HIS A 227 -8.05 -12.70 -4.35
N HIS A 228 -7.65 -13.92 -4.67
CA HIS A 228 -7.44 -14.96 -3.67
C HIS A 228 -6.28 -14.62 -2.71
N GLU A 229 -5.21 -13.95 -3.18
CA GLU A 229 -4.14 -13.43 -2.31
C GLU A 229 -4.67 -12.40 -1.28
N ARG A 230 -5.61 -11.54 -1.68
CA ARG A 230 -6.29 -10.60 -0.75
C ARG A 230 -7.15 -11.33 0.26
N MET A 231 -7.91 -12.34 -0.17
CA MET A 231 -8.80 -13.09 0.73
C MET A 231 -8.00 -13.88 1.77
N VAL A 232 -6.90 -14.54 1.38
CA VAL A 232 -5.98 -15.22 2.32
C VAL A 232 -5.47 -14.26 3.39
N LEU A 233 -4.99 -13.07 3.01
CA LEU A 233 -4.49 -12.09 3.98
C LEU A 233 -5.60 -11.46 4.83
N GLN A 234 -6.78 -11.18 4.26
CA GLN A 234 -7.90 -10.55 4.97
C GLN A 234 -8.53 -11.47 6.02
N LEU A 235 -8.55 -12.79 5.76
CA LEU A 235 -9.27 -13.79 6.57
C LEU A 235 -8.38 -14.55 7.58
N ALA A 236 -7.09 -14.23 7.66
CA ALA A 236 -6.17 -14.80 8.64
C ALA A 236 -6.43 -14.30 10.08
N ASP A 237 -6.05 -15.08 11.10
CA ASP A 237 -6.00 -14.59 12.49
C ASP A 237 -4.88 -13.56 12.67
N TYR A 238 -3.74 -13.80 12.02
CA TYR A 238 -2.52 -13.00 12.11
C TYR A 238 -1.92 -12.75 10.73
N VAL A 239 -1.39 -11.55 10.49
CA VAL A 239 -0.51 -11.27 9.34
C VAL A 239 0.89 -10.90 9.85
N LEU A 240 1.89 -11.70 9.48
CA LEU A 240 3.25 -11.64 9.99
C LEU A 240 4.21 -11.29 8.85
N SER A 241 4.58 -10.02 8.73
CA SER A 241 5.35 -9.55 7.58
C SER A 241 6.86 -9.57 7.83
N PRO A 242 7.69 -9.97 6.84
CA PRO A 242 9.15 -9.84 6.94
C PRO A 242 9.65 -8.40 7.09
N THR A 243 8.84 -7.40 6.71
CA THR A 243 9.18 -5.97 6.72
C THR A 243 7.98 -5.08 7.06
N ALA A 244 8.24 -3.89 7.60
CA ALA A 244 7.24 -2.82 7.74
C ALA A 244 6.80 -2.30 6.36
N TYR A 245 7.74 -2.25 5.40
CA TYR A 245 7.49 -1.94 3.99
C TYR A 245 6.31 -2.72 3.43
N MET A 246 6.31 -4.06 3.54
CA MET A 246 5.28 -4.88 2.90
C MET A 246 3.88 -4.65 3.52
N LEU A 247 3.78 -4.49 4.85
CA LEU A 247 2.51 -4.11 5.50
C LEU A 247 2.01 -2.74 5.01
N ALA A 248 2.90 -1.75 4.95
CA ALA A 248 2.55 -0.41 4.49
C ALA A 248 2.16 -0.41 3.00
N SER A 249 2.91 -1.14 2.17
CA SER A 249 2.68 -1.34 0.73
C SER A 249 1.30 -1.94 0.44
N LEU A 250 0.89 -2.96 1.21
CA LEU A 250 -0.44 -3.59 1.12
C LEU A 250 -1.56 -2.62 1.53
N ARG A 251 -1.45 -1.99 2.71
CA ARG A 251 -2.44 -1.01 3.22
C ARG A 251 -2.62 0.15 2.23
N GLN A 252 -1.53 0.70 1.71
CA GLN A 252 -1.48 1.79 0.72
C GLN A 252 -2.07 1.44 -0.65
N ARG A 253 -2.32 0.14 -0.90
CA ARG A 253 -3.03 -0.35 -2.09
C ARG A 253 -4.49 -0.72 -1.76
N GLY A 254 -4.97 -0.36 -0.57
CA GLY A 254 -6.32 -0.62 -0.08
C GLY A 254 -6.61 -2.09 0.27
N TRP A 255 -5.59 -2.88 0.64
CA TRP A 255 -5.79 -4.25 1.09
C TRP A 255 -6.30 -4.25 2.54
N ARG A 256 -7.44 -4.92 2.78
CA ARG A 256 -7.95 -5.16 4.14
C ARG A 256 -7.08 -6.24 4.80
N LEU A 257 -6.63 -5.98 6.02
CA LEU A 257 -5.77 -6.87 6.82
C LEU A 257 -6.40 -7.07 8.22
N PRO A 258 -6.20 -8.21 8.89
CA PRO A 258 -6.80 -8.49 10.18
C PRO A 258 -6.30 -7.55 11.29
N PRO A 259 -6.99 -7.46 12.44
CA PRO A 259 -6.61 -6.56 13.53
C PRO A 259 -5.21 -6.83 14.11
N VAL A 260 -4.70 -8.06 13.98
CA VAL A 260 -3.40 -8.46 14.52
C VAL A 260 -2.38 -8.59 13.41
N GLN A 261 -1.45 -7.64 13.37
CA GLN A 261 -0.36 -7.55 12.40
C GLN A 261 0.97 -7.36 13.13
N ALA A 262 2.02 -8.02 12.68
CA ALA A 262 3.38 -7.88 13.22
C ALA A 262 4.42 -7.79 12.10
N VAL A 263 5.58 -7.22 12.42
CA VAL A 263 6.79 -7.32 11.60
C VAL A 263 7.72 -8.31 12.30
N LEU A 264 8.04 -9.41 11.61
CA LEU A 264 8.93 -10.48 12.06
C LEU A 264 9.83 -10.87 10.88
N PRO A 265 11.07 -10.37 10.81
CA PRO A 265 12.00 -10.65 9.71
C PRO A 265 12.21 -12.15 9.48
N ASN A 266 12.38 -12.58 8.22
CA ASN A 266 12.69 -13.98 7.93
C ASN A 266 13.98 -14.39 8.67
N VAL A 267 14.03 -15.60 9.21
CA VAL A 267 15.19 -16.03 9.98
C VAL A 267 16.44 -16.14 9.08
N ILE A 268 17.53 -15.50 9.51
CA ILE A 268 18.87 -15.65 8.93
C ILE A 268 19.79 -16.27 10.01
N PRO A 269 19.91 -17.62 10.11
CA PRO A 269 20.54 -18.25 11.28
C PRO A 269 21.99 -17.82 11.55
N ALA A 270 22.75 -17.52 10.49
CA ALA A 270 24.14 -17.08 10.60
C ALA A 270 24.31 -15.57 10.90
N ALA A 271 23.23 -14.76 10.91
CA ALA A 271 23.33 -13.33 11.20
C ALA A 271 23.68 -13.05 12.68
N ALA A 272 23.21 -13.88 13.60
CA ALA A 272 23.50 -13.76 15.04
C ALA A 272 24.98 -14.01 15.41
N ILE A 273 25.77 -14.58 14.47
CA ILE A 273 27.22 -14.85 14.63
C ILE A 273 28.07 -14.16 13.56
N ALA A 274 27.48 -13.28 12.75
CA ALA A 274 28.19 -12.55 11.70
C ALA A 274 29.08 -11.45 12.29
N ALA A 275 30.14 -11.09 11.57
CA ALA A 275 30.99 -9.98 11.96
C ALA A 275 30.21 -8.66 11.89
N ASN A 276 30.14 -7.93 13.02
CA ASN A 276 29.48 -6.63 13.11
C ASN A 276 30.43 -5.47 12.71
N GLU A 277 31.35 -5.72 11.77
CA GLU A 277 32.35 -4.77 11.30
C GLU A 277 32.36 -4.68 9.77
N ARG A 278 32.49 -3.46 9.25
CA ARG A 278 32.59 -3.21 7.81
C ARG A 278 34.04 -3.26 7.38
N VAL A 279 34.35 -4.14 6.42
CA VAL A 279 35.72 -4.41 5.95
C VAL A 279 35.83 -4.03 4.47
N ALA A 280 36.85 -3.25 4.12
CA ALA A 280 37.19 -3.01 2.72
C ALA A 280 37.75 -4.28 2.06
N LYS A 281 37.23 -4.66 0.90
CA LYS A 281 37.73 -5.76 0.06
C LYS A 281 38.13 -5.21 -1.30
N GLU A 282 39.17 -5.79 -1.90
CA GLU A 282 39.55 -5.52 -3.29
C GLU A 282 38.46 -5.98 -4.27
N ILE A 283 38.22 -5.18 -5.31
CA ILE A 283 37.22 -5.46 -6.35
C ILE A 283 37.78 -5.24 -7.76
N TRP A 284 37.50 -6.20 -8.63
CA TRP A 284 37.75 -6.14 -10.08
C TRP A 284 36.73 -6.94 -10.91
N ARG A 285 35.76 -7.59 -10.27
CA ARG A 285 34.70 -8.39 -10.89
C ARG A 285 33.35 -7.84 -10.48
N VAL A 286 32.37 -7.84 -11.37
CA VAL A 286 30.98 -7.46 -11.03
C VAL A 286 30.02 -8.61 -11.30
N ALA A 287 29.12 -8.88 -10.36
CA ALA A 287 28.16 -9.97 -10.44
C ALA A 287 26.72 -9.49 -10.30
N PHE A 288 25.90 -9.79 -11.30
CA PHE A 288 24.46 -9.85 -11.15
C PHE A 288 24.09 -11.19 -10.50
N PHE A 289 23.46 -11.16 -9.33
CA PHE A 289 23.02 -12.36 -8.62
C PHE A 289 21.54 -12.28 -8.25
N GLY A 290 20.75 -13.25 -8.75
CA GLY A 290 19.32 -13.34 -8.54
C GLY A 290 18.61 -14.03 -9.71
N ARG A 291 17.27 -14.13 -9.68
CA ARG A 291 16.50 -14.61 -10.84
C ARG A 291 16.78 -13.68 -12.03
N LEU A 292 17.10 -14.24 -13.19
CA LEU A 292 17.55 -13.50 -14.38
C LEU A 292 16.36 -12.85 -15.12
N GLU A 293 15.64 -11.96 -14.45
CA GLU A 293 14.39 -11.33 -14.90
C GLU A 293 14.46 -9.80 -14.89
N GLU A 294 13.50 -9.15 -15.55
CA GLU A 294 13.46 -7.68 -15.69
C GLU A 294 13.30 -6.94 -14.36
N ARG A 295 12.45 -7.43 -13.45
CA ARG A 295 12.22 -6.87 -12.11
C ARG A 295 13.48 -6.85 -11.24
N LYS A 296 14.37 -7.84 -11.41
CA LYS A 296 15.67 -7.88 -10.72
C LYS A 296 16.71 -6.94 -11.35
N GLY A 297 16.33 -6.18 -12.37
CA GLY A 297 17.12 -5.10 -12.96
C GLY A 297 18.11 -5.53 -14.04
N ILE A 298 18.04 -6.76 -14.55
CA ILE A 298 19.07 -7.32 -15.42
C ILE A 298 19.33 -6.49 -16.70
N LYS A 299 18.28 -5.88 -17.26
CA LYS A 299 18.40 -4.91 -18.37
C LYS A 299 19.25 -3.70 -17.96
N MET A 300 18.96 -3.13 -16.79
CA MET A 300 19.67 -1.96 -16.25
C MET A 300 21.13 -2.27 -15.90
N PHE A 301 21.41 -3.45 -15.32
CA PHE A 301 22.77 -3.92 -15.06
C PHE A 301 23.59 -4.00 -16.35
N VAL A 302 23.08 -4.70 -17.36
CA VAL A 302 23.75 -4.84 -18.67
C VAL A 302 23.98 -3.47 -19.32
N GLU A 303 23.00 -2.57 -19.21
CA GLU A 303 23.12 -1.24 -19.78
C GLU A 303 24.09 -0.34 -19.02
N ALA A 304 24.20 -0.46 -17.69
CA ALA A 304 25.20 0.25 -16.89
C ALA A 304 26.63 -0.30 -17.11
N VAL A 305 26.79 -1.63 -17.06
CA VAL A 305 28.08 -2.31 -17.28
C VAL A 305 28.59 -2.11 -18.72
N SER A 306 27.71 -1.90 -19.70
CA SER A 306 28.12 -1.53 -21.07
C SER A 306 28.70 -0.11 -21.20
N LYS A 307 28.65 0.71 -20.15
CA LYS A 307 29.14 2.11 -20.13
C LYS A 307 30.34 2.36 -19.20
N VAL A 308 30.75 1.39 -18.37
CA VAL A 308 31.87 1.63 -17.43
C VAL A 308 33.22 1.62 -18.15
N ASN A 309 34.06 2.60 -17.81
CA ASN A 309 35.45 2.67 -18.23
C ASN A 309 36.29 1.72 -17.36
N ILE A 310 36.76 0.64 -17.99
CA ILE A 310 37.56 -0.42 -17.36
C ILE A 310 39.07 -0.31 -17.66
N THR A 311 39.56 0.80 -18.21
CA THR A 311 40.95 0.93 -18.69
C THR A 311 42.00 0.67 -17.59
N ALA A 312 41.65 0.94 -16.32
CA ALA A 312 42.50 0.64 -15.15
C ALA A 312 42.38 -0.81 -14.62
N HIS A 313 41.52 -1.64 -15.21
CA HIS A 313 41.17 -2.98 -14.72
C HIS A 313 41.29 -4.03 -15.85
N PRO A 314 42.52 -4.41 -16.25
CA PRO A 314 42.73 -5.39 -17.33
C PRO A 314 42.18 -6.78 -17.02
N ASN A 315 41.98 -7.10 -15.72
CA ASN A 315 41.39 -8.35 -15.25
C ASN A 315 39.87 -8.24 -14.99
N PHE A 316 39.18 -7.26 -15.59
CA PHE A 316 37.74 -7.06 -15.34
C PHE A 316 36.89 -8.21 -15.88
N GLU A 317 36.00 -8.76 -15.05
CA GLU A 317 35.12 -9.87 -15.40
C GLU A 317 33.67 -9.60 -14.95
N VAL A 318 32.71 -10.11 -15.72
CA VAL A 318 31.27 -9.97 -15.42
C VAL A 318 30.61 -11.33 -15.24
N PHE A 319 29.82 -11.49 -14.17
CA PHE A 319 29.10 -12.71 -13.84
C PHE A 319 27.58 -12.48 -13.82
N PHE A 320 26.83 -13.45 -14.33
CA PHE A 320 25.38 -13.55 -14.22
C PHE A 320 25.03 -14.88 -13.57
N VAL A 321 24.55 -14.86 -12.33
CA VAL A 321 24.32 -16.05 -11.51
C VAL A 321 22.86 -16.10 -11.05
N GLY A 322 22.20 -17.24 -11.24
CA GLY A 322 20.86 -17.50 -10.68
C GLY A 322 19.90 -18.21 -11.64
N ALA A 323 18.62 -18.27 -11.27
CA ALA A 323 17.61 -19.00 -12.04
C ALA A 323 17.31 -18.33 -13.38
N GLU A 324 17.23 -19.13 -14.46
CA GLU A 324 16.80 -18.69 -15.78
C GLU A 324 15.33 -18.25 -15.75
N SER A 325 15.06 -17.08 -16.34
CA SER A 325 13.71 -16.56 -16.57
C SER A 325 13.57 -16.15 -18.04
N GLN A 326 12.47 -15.48 -18.39
CA GLN A 326 12.29 -14.84 -19.69
C GLN A 326 12.59 -13.34 -19.63
N ILE A 327 13.17 -12.82 -20.70
CA ILE A 327 13.44 -11.39 -20.95
C ILE A 327 13.07 -11.13 -22.41
N ASP A 328 12.25 -10.12 -22.70
CA ASP A 328 11.73 -9.90 -24.06
C ASP A 328 11.16 -11.18 -24.72
N MET A 329 10.39 -11.97 -23.94
CA MET A 329 9.81 -13.28 -24.30
C MET A 329 10.80 -14.38 -24.75
N ILE A 330 12.11 -14.22 -24.53
CA ILE A 330 13.11 -15.25 -24.79
C ILE A 330 13.86 -15.68 -23.51
N PRO A 331 14.40 -16.92 -23.44
CA PRO A 331 15.20 -17.37 -22.30
C PRO A 331 16.37 -16.42 -22.02
N SER A 332 16.51 -16.02 -20.76
CA SER A 332 17.48 -15.03 -20.29
C SER A 332 18.93 -15.36 -20.68
N SER A 333 19.33 -16.64 -20.72
CA SER A 333 20.66 -17.04 -21.19
C SER A 333 20.91 -16.71 -22.67
N LYS A 334 19.88 -16.80 -23.52
CA LYS A 334 19.95 -16.43 -24.95
C LYS A 334 19.95 -14.91 -25.11
N TRP A 335 19.15 -14.21 -24.32
CA TRP A 335 19.12 -12.74 -24.29
C TRP A 335 20.48 -12.16 -23.90
N LEU A 336 21.07 -12.64 -22.80
CA LEU A 336 22.39 -12.23 -22.34
C LEU A 336 23.47 -12.49 -23.39
N LYS A 337 23.58 -13.73 -23.91
CA LYS A 337 24.56 -14.07 -24.96
C LYS A 337 24.46 -13.18 -26.20
N LYS A 338 23.26 -12.71 -26.57
CA LYS A 338 23.08 -11.75 -27.66
C LYS A 338 23.53 -10.34 -27.26
N ARG A 339 23.15 -9.87 -26.06
CA ARG A 339 23.34 -8.49 -25.61
C ARG A 339 24.78 -8.17 -25.16
N THR A 340 25.52 -9.17 -24.69
CA THR A 340 26.92 -9.04 -24.21
C THR A 340 27.98 -9.42 -25.26
N LYS A 341 27.58 -9.91 -26.46
CA LYS A 341 28.50 -10.42 -27.50
C LYS A 341 29.64 -9.45 -27.89
N ALA A 342 29.41 -8.15 -27.78
CA ALA A 342 30.37 -7.09 -28.16
C ALA A 342 31.15 -6.51 -26.97
N TRP A 343 31.07 -7.11 -25.77
CA TRP A 343 31.83 -6.67 -24.61
C TRP A 343 33.30 -7.10 -24.73
N PRO A 344 34.28 -6.22 -24.44
CA PRO A 344 35.71 -6.53 -24.58
C PRO A 344 36.31 -7.32 -23.40
N PHE A 345 35.47 -7.89 -22.52
CA PHE A 345 35.87 -8.51 -21.26
C PHE A 345 35.13 -9.84 -21.00
N PRO A 346 35.73 -10.79 -20.25
CA PRO A 346 35.12 -12.08 -19.91
C PRO A 346 33.72 -11.93 -19.29
N THR A 347 32.79 -12.75 -19.79
CA THR A 347 31.38 -12.75 -19.37
C THR A 347 30.90 -14.16 -19.08
N HIS A 348 30.58 -14.43 -17.81
CA HIS A 348 30.20 -15.75 -17.31
C HIS A 348 28.70 -15.80 -17.05
N ILE A 349 27.99 -16.72 -17.71
CA ILE A 349 26.52 -16.88 -17.58
C ILE A 349 26.23 -18.24 -16.93
N MET A 350 25.83 -18.23 -15.66
CA MET A 350 25.73 -19.38 -14.77
C MET A 350 24.28 -19.57 -14.31
N VAL A 351 23.44 -20.03 -15.25
CA VAL A 351 22.02 -20.34 -14.99
C VAL A 351 21.84 -21.53 -14.06
N ASN A 352 20.75 -21.53 -13.29
CA ASN A 352 20.19 -22.66 -12.54
C ASN A 352 21.21 -23.38 -11.64
N ARG A 353 22.16 -22.65 -11.06
CA ARG A 353 23.13 -23.19 -10.10
C ARG A 353 22.44 -23.47 -8.76
N PRO A 354 22.66 -24.66 -8.14
CA PRO A 354 22.24 -24.91 -6.76
C PRO A 354 22.79 -23.84 -5.81
N ARG A 355 22.02 -23.47 -4.77
CA ARG A 355 22.33 -22.33 -3.87
C ARG A 355 23.78 -22.35 -3.37
N ILE A 356 24.31 -23.49 -2.93
CA ILE A 356 25.69 -23.63 -2.46
C ILE A 356 26.70 -23.23 -3.56
N GLN A 357 26.57 -23.79 -4.78
CA GLN A 357 27.44 -23.44 -5.91
C GLN A 357 27.30 -21.97 -6.34
N ALA A 358 26.12 -21.38 -6.21
CA ALA A 358 25.90 -19.97 -6.50
C ALA A 358 26.62 -19.07 -5.47
N LEU A 359 26.52 -19.42 -4.17
CA LEU A 359 27.22 -18.74 -3.08
C LEU A 359 28.75 -18.86 -3.20
N GLU A 360 29.27 -20.03 -3.59
CA GLU A 360 30.70 -20.25 -3.87
C GLU A 360 31.24 -19.31 -4.97
N VAL A 361 30.47 -19.11 -6.05
CA VAL A 361 30.87 -18.22 -7.17
C VAL A 361 30.93 -16.76 -6.74
N ILE A 362 29.93 -16.27 -6.02
CA ILE A 362 29.87 -14.86 -5.61
C ILE A 362 30.83 -14.53 -4.45
N SER A 363 31.28 -15.54 -3.70
CA SER A 363 32.26 -15.41 -2.61
C SER A 363 33.71 -15.33 -3.08
N GLN A 364 33.97 -15.42 -4.39
CA GLN A 364 35.33 -15.36 -4.91
C GLN A 364 35.98 -13.99 -4.68
N LYS A 365 37.31 -13.98 -4.47
CA LYS A 365 38.08 -12.74 -4.32
C LYS A 365 37.88 -11.83 -5.54
N GLY A 366 37.77 -10.52 -5.30
CA GLY A 366 37.57 -9.50 -6.32
C GLY A 366 36.11 -9.20 -6.65
N MET A 367 35.14 -9.86 -6.03
CA MET A 367 33.72 -9.73 -6.39
C MET A 367 33.05 -8.50 -5.77
N LEU A 368 32.30 -7.78 -6.61
CA LEU A 368 31.30 -6.80 -6.23
C LEU A 368 29.92 -7.26 -6.73
N LEU A 369 29.01 -7.59 -5.82
CA LEU A 369 27.62 -7.89 -6.17
C LEU A 369 26.87 -6.61 -6.52
N VAL A 370 26.02 -6.68 -7.54
CA VAL A 370 25.19 -5.55 -7.99
C VAL A 370 23.73 -5.97 -7.98
N LEU A 371 23.03 -5.53 -6.93
CA LEU A 371 21.68 -5.96 -6.57
C LEU A 371 20.66 -4.89 -7.03
N CYS A 372 20.48 -4.80 -8.34
CA CYS A 372 19.72 -3.74 -9.01
C CYS A 372 18.20 -3.99 -9.12
N SER A 373 17.59 -4.72 -8.17
CA SER A 373 16.13 -4.92 -8.10
C SER A 373 15.38 -3.59 -8.16
N THR A 374 14.32 -3.48 -8.96
CA THR A 374 13.47 -2.29 -8.96
C THR A 374 12.47 -2.28 -7.80
N VAL A 375 12.14 -3.45 -7.26
CA VAL A 375 11.36 -3.63 -6.03
C VAL A 375 11.72 -4.96 -5.35
N ASP A 376 11.90 -4.94 -4.03
CA ASP A 376 12.13 -6.14 -3.20
C ASP A 376 11.54 -5.99 -1.79
N ASN A 377 11.24 -7.13 -1.15
CA ASN A 377 10.71 -7.19 0.22
C ASN A 377 11.89 -7.36 1.20
N MET A 378 12.15 -8.57 1.69
CA MET A 378 13.34 -8.91 2.47
C MET A 378 14.26 -9.85 1.67
N PRO A 379 15.06 -9.34 0.71
CA PRO A 379 15.85 -10.18 -0.19
C PRO A 379 16.98 -10.91 0.55
N PHE A 380 16.85 -12.24 0.68
CA PHE A 380 17.87 -13.11 1.29
C PHE A 380 19.30 -12.84 0.79
N VAL A 381 19.48 -12.54 -0.50
CA VAL A 381 20.78 -12.19 -1.09
C VAL A 381 21.50 -11.02 -0.39
N VAL A 382 20.78 -10.02 0.14
CA VAL A 382 21.38 -8.92 0.92
C VAL A 382 21.87 -9.44 2.27
N ALA A 383 21.11 -10.32 2.92
CA ALA A 383 21.51 -10.95 4.18
C ALA A 383 22.68 -11.91 4.00
N GLU A 384 22.64 -12.75 2.97
CA GLU A 384 23.71 -13.68 2.60
C GLU A 384 25.01 -12.93 2.29
N ALA A 385 24.95 -11.89 1.46
CA ALA A 385 26.14 -11.10 1.12
C ALA A 385 26.75 -10.36 2.33
N ALA A 386 25.91 -9.80 3.22
CA ALA A 386 26.38 -9.17 4.46
C ALA A 386 27.05 -10.19 5.40
N VAL A 387 26.36 -11.30 5.72
CA VAL A 387 26.88 -12.37 6.59
C VAL A 387 28.16 -12.98 6.03
N MET A 388 28.24 -13.20 4.72
CA MET A 388 29.42 -13.77 4.05
C MET A 388 30.53 -12.74 3.79
N SER A 389 30.37 -11.48 4.23
CA SER A 389 31.35 -10.41 4.02
C SER A 389 31.70 -10.18 2.54
N ILE A 390 30.70 -10.25 1.66
CA ILE A 390 30.80 -9.98 0.22
C ILE A 390 30.42 -8.50 -0.03
N PRO A 391 31.27 -7.69 -0.70
CA PRO A 391 30.91 -6.32 -1.06
C PRO A 391 29.75 -6.28 -2.05
N PHE A 392 28.83 -5.33 -1.86
CA PHE A 392 27.74 -5.13 -2.80
C PHE A 392 27.35 -3.65 -2.97
N ILE A 393 26.58 -3.39 -4.01
CA ILE A 393 25.79 -2.18 -4.22
C ILE A 393 24.33 -2.63 -4.40
N VAL A 394 23.37 -1.96 -3.76
CA VAL A 394 21.94 -2.28 -3.83
C VAL A 394 21.11 -1.01 -3.98
N PHE A 395 19.94 -1.09 -4.61
CA PHE A 395 19.00 0.03 -4.59
C PHE A 395 18.27 0.12 -3.24
N ASP A 396 18.07 1.36 -2.80
CA ASP A 396 17.30 1.77 -1.63
C ASP A 396 15.80 1.60 -1.92
N VAL A 397 15.33 0.36 -2.11
CA VAL A 397 13.95 0.05 -2.55
C VAL A 397 13.24 -0.94 -1.64
N GLY A 398 11.95 -0.68 -1.43
CA GLY A 398 11.06 -1.52 -0.64
C GLY A 398 11.60 -1.78 0.76
N GLY A 399 11.78 -3.06 1.12
CA GLY A 399 12.24 -3.48 2.44
C GLY A 399 13.76 -3.57 2.61
N VAL A 400 14.56 -3.34 1.56
CA VAL A 400 16.04 -3.32 1.65
C VAL A 400 16.56 -2.36 2.76
N PRO A 401 16.01 -1.15 2.96
CA PRO A 401 16.52 -0.20 3.96
C PRO A 401 16.09 -0.52 5.40
N GLU A 402 15.33 -1.60 5.61
CA GLU A 402 15.15 -2.21 6.93
C GLU A 402 16.29 -3.20 7.24
N MET A 403 16.93 -3.77 6.21
CA MET A 403 18.02 -4.72 6.39
C MET A 403 19.37 -4.06 6.71
N LEU A 404 19.56 -2.81 6.31
CA LEU A 404 20.83 -2.06 6.39
C LEU A 404 20.60 -0.68 7.02
N ASP A 405 21.48 -0.27 7.92
CA ASP A 405 21.46 1.09 8.47
C ASP A 405 21.79 2.13 7.36
N PRO A 406 20.89 3.07 7.01
CA PRO A 406 21.07 3.92 5.83
C PRO A 406 22.22 4.92 5.92
N ASP A 407 22.49 5.45 7.11
CA ASP A 407 23.56 6.45 7.31
C ASP A 407 24.93 5.76 7.30
N LEU A 408 25.03 4.57 7.92
CA LEU A 408 26.24 3.76 7.88
C LEU A 408 26.54 3.21 6.48
N HIS A 409 25.53 2.85 5.69
CA HIS A 409 25.67 2.18 4.39
C HIS A 409 25.42 3.09 3.16
N ALA A 410 25.49 4.41 3.36
CA ALA A 410 25.28 5.42 2.31
C ALA A 410 26.28 5.34 1.12
N ASP A 411 27.36 4.55 1.22
CA ASP A 411 28.24 4.24 0.10
C ASP A 411 27.68 3.20 -0.86
N MET A 412 26.85 2.27 -0.38
CA MET A 412 26.28 1.14 -1.14
C MET A 412 24.77 1.19 -1.38
N LEU A 413 24.01 1.92 -0.56
CA LEU A 413 22.58 2.14 -0.74
C LEU A 413 22.33 3.26 -1.77
N MET A 414 21.96 2.86 -2.99
CA MET A 414 21.67 3.80 -4.07
C MET A 414 20.21 4.29 -3.97
N ALA A 415 20.03 5.56 -3.59
CA ALA A 415 18.73 6.23 -3.52
C ALA A 415 17.98 6.31 -4.87
N GLU A 416 18.63 6.10 -6.00
CA GLU A 416 18.02 6.32 -7.32
C GLU A 416 18.11 5.07 -8.22
N PRO A 417 16.99 4.35 -8.47
CA PRO A 417 16.94 3.13 -9.26
C PRO A 417 16.92 3.40 -10.77
N PHE A 418 17.93 4.11 -11.28
CA PHE A 418 18.11 4.36 -12.71
C PHE A 418 19.53 4.07 -13.21
N GLN A 419 19.64 3.78 -14.51
CA GLN A 419 20.88 3.29 -15.16
C GLN A 419 22.11 4.16 -14.87
N GLN A 420 21.99 5.48 -14.93
CA GLN A 420 23.13 6.38 -14.76
C GLN A 420 23.67 6.35 -13.31
N SER A 421 22.80 6.46 -12.30
CA SER A 421 23.13 6.26 -10.87
C SER A 421 23.88 4.96 -10.62
N LEU A 422 23.43 3.86 -11.24
CA LEU A 422 24.12 2.57 -11.19
C LEU A 422 25.49 2.59 -11.90
N THR A 423 25.57 3.19 -13.10
CA THR A 423 26.80 3.32 -13.88
C THR A 423 27.86 4.09 -13.10
N ASP A 424 27.48 5.25 -12.54
CA ASP A 424 28.37 6.12 -11.77
C ASP A 424 28.83 5.45 -10.48
N THR A 425 27.97 4.65 -9.84
CA THR A 425 28.33 3.93 -8.60
C THR A 425 29.26 2.75 -8.85
N VAL A 426 29.02 1.95 -9.91
CA VAL A 426 29.97 0.90 -10.32
C VAL A 426 31.29 1.52 -10.78
N GLN A 427 31.27 2.66 -11.49
CA GLN A 427 32.48 3.37 -11.89
C GLN A 427 33.28 3.89 -10.69
N ARG A 428 32.61 4.47 -9.68
CA ARG A 428 33.24 4.89 -8.41
C ARG A 428 33.83 3.72 -7.63
N ALA A 429 33.17 2.56 -7.65
CA ALA A 429 33.66 1.35 -7.01
C ALA A 429 34.94 0.86 -7.70
N LEU A 430 34.91 0.66 -9.02
CA LEU A 430 36.08 0.26 -9.81
C LEU A 430 37.24 1.24 -9.64
N ALA A 431 37.01 2.55 -9.79
CA ALA A 431 38.05 3.58 -9.65
C ALA A 431 38.72 3.64 -8.26
N ARG A 432 38.08 3.09 -7.21
CA ARG A 432 38.69 2.92 -5.88
C ARG A 432 39.50 1.62 -5.75
N GLY A 433 39.24 0.63 -6.59
CA GLY A 433 39.79 -0.73 -6.50
C GLY A 433 39.33 -1.52 -5.26
N GLN A 434 38.57 -0.90 -4.35
CA GLN A 434 38.10 -1.48 -3.10
C GLN A 434 36.68 -1.01 -2.76
N TRP A 435 35.93 -1.87 -2.05
CA TRP A 435 34.58 -1.58 -1.58
C TRP A 435 34.31 -2.22 -0.22
N ASN A 436 33.45 -1.60 0.58
CA ASN A 436 33.14 -2.04 1.93
C ASN A 436 32.10 -3.16 1.94
N THR A 437 32.21 -4.09 2.90
CA THR A 437 31.12 -5.00 3.27
C THR A 437 29.99 -4.26 3.99
N ALA A 438 28.86 -4.95 4.16
CA ALA A 438 27.70 -4.48 4.91
C ALA A 438 27.57 -5.21 6.25
N VAL A 439 26.92 -4.58 7.22
CA VAL A 439 26.45 -5.21 8.46
C VAL A 439 24.93 -5.09 8.54
N LEU A 440 24.27 -6.16 9.00
CA LEU A 440 22.81 -6.19 9.10
C LEU A 440 22.31 -5.38 10.29
N THR A 441 21.10 -4.84 10.17
CA THR A 441 20.43 -4.23 11.33
C THR A 441 20.13 -5.29 12.39
N GLU A 442 20.13 -4.82 13.64
CA GLU A 442 19.84 -5.60 14.85
C GLU A 442 18.48 -6.32 14.78
N ALA A 443 17.50 -5.72 14.09
CA ALA A 443 16.19 -6.31 13.82
C ALA A 443 16.27 -7.55 12.90
N ILE A 444 17.16 -7.59 11.90
CA ILE A 444 17.38 -8.80 11.09
C ILE A 444 18.23 -9.81 11.86
N ALA A 445 19.28 -9.36 12.56
CA ALA A 445 20.19 -10.24 13.30
C ALA A 445 19.47 -11.03 14.41
N THR A 446 18.52 -10.40 15.11
CA THR A 446 17.70 -11.03 16.17
C THR A 446 16.43 -11.70 15.64
N GLY A 447 16.22 -11.78 14.32
CA GLY A 447 14.99 -12.32 13.73
C GLY A 447 14.63 -13.73 14.23
N LYS A 448 15.64 -14.59 14.47
CA LYS A 448 15.48 -15.91 15.12
C LYS A 448 14.72 -15.79 16.46
N GLU A 449 15.22 -14.93 17.33
CA GLU A 449 14.73 -14.76 18.70
C GLU A 449 13.34 -14.13 18.71
N GLN A 450 13.05 -13.23 17.77
CA GLN A 450 11.71 -12.65 17.59
C GLN A 450 10.67 -13.74 17.25
N TRP A 451 11.00 -14.65 16.33
CA TRP A 451 10.14 -15.79 16.00
C TRP A 451 9.98 -16.80 17.15
N GLU A 452 11.05 -17.10 17.89
CA GLU A 452 11.00 -17.97 19.07
C GLU A 452 10.14 -17.38 20.19
N ASN A 453 10.28 -16.08 20.48
CA ASN A 453 9.50 -15.37 21.49
C ASN A 453 8.02 -15.24 21.10
N TRP A 454 7.72 -14.91 19.83
CA TRP A 454 6.33 -14.78 19.36
C TRP A 454 5.54 -16.10 19.55
N HIS A 455 6.18 -17.24 19.28
CA HIS A 455 5.59 -18.57 19.49
C HIS A 455 5.32 -18.92 20.97
N VAL A 456 5.89 -18.20 21.95
CA VAL A 456 5.57 -18.37 23.36
C VAL A 456 4.28 -17.63 23.74
N ASP A 457 4.09 -16.41 23.23
CA ASP A 457 3.05 -15.46 23.71
C ASP A 457 1.83 -15.28 22.78
N TYR A 458 1.86 -15.82 21.55
CA TYR A 458 0.80 -15.63 20.53
C TYR A 458 -0.64 -15.87 21.04
N SER A 459 -0.79 -16.78 22.01
CA SER A 459 -2.07 -17.18 22.60
C SER A 459 -2.73 -16.13 23.52
N GLY A 460 -2.01 -15.07 23.92
CA GLY A 460 -2.49 -14.15 24.95
C GLY A 460 -2.16 -12.66 24.76
N ARG A 461 -1.15 -12.28 23.98
CA ARG A 461 -0.78 -10.86 23.78
C ARG A 461 -0.21 -10.60 22.39
N VAL A 462 -0.81 -9.64 21.68
CA VAL A 462 -0.12 -8.88 20.61
C VAL A 462 -0.47 -7.40 20.75
N THR A 463 0.14 -6.74 21.74
CA THR A 463 0.32 -5.28 21.71
C THR A 463 1.38 -4.95 20.66
N ALA A 464 1.17 -3.89 19.87
CA ALA A 464 1.96 -3.60 18.68
C ALA A 464 3.47 -3.44 18.97
N PHE A 465 4.29 -4.29 18.35
CA PHE A 465 5.74 -4.11 18.28
C PHE A 465 6.07 -3.06 17.20
N GLN A 466 6.11 -1.78 17.62
CA GLN A 466 6.72 -0.69 16.88
C GLN A 466 7.86 -0.05 17.68
N GLN A 467 9.05 -0.65 17.61
CA GLN A 467 10.30 -0.01 18.04
C GLN A 467 11.40 -0.19 16.99
N TRP A 468 11.23 0.46 15.83
CA TRP A 468 12.35 0.72 14.92
C TRP A 468 13.09 1.99 15.36
N ASP A 469 13.85 1.91 16.45
CA ASP A 469 14.59 3.06 16.99
C ASP A 469 16.10 2.95 16.75
N LYS A 470 16.58 3.64 15.70
CA LYS A 470 17.97 4.12 15.60
C LYS A 470 17.98 5.58 15.15
N GLN A 471 18.97 6.32 15.62
CA GLN A 471 18.83 7.74 15.97
C GLN A 471 19.00 8.74 14.81
N VAL A 472 18.12 8.72 13.81
CA VAL A 472 18.04 9.85 12.85
C VAL A 472 17.48 11.07 13.58
N ARG A 473 18.29 12.13 13.76
CA ARG A 473 17.78 13.46 14.16
C ARG A 473 17.19 14.13 12.90
N PRO A 474 15.87 14.38 12.83
CA PRO A 474 15.27 14.98 11.64
C PRO A 474 15.73 16.44 11.48
N VAL A 475 15.94 16.89 10.23
CA VAL A 475 16.09 18.32 9.91
C VAL A 475 14.70 19.00 9.88
N VAL A 476 13.93 18.79 10.95
CA VAL A 476 12.60 19.36 11.15
C VAL A 476 12.71 20.48 12.17
N ALA A 477 12.63 21.71 11.68
CA ALA A 477 12.53 22.88 12.54
C ALA A 477 11.14 22.91 13.21
N ARG A 478 11.08 22.43 14.46
CA ARG A 478 9.95 22.73 15.35
C ARG A 478 9.95 24.24 15.61
N ALA A 479 8.81 24.88 15.43
CA ALA A 479 8.68 26.30 15.78
C ALA A 479 8.89 26.50 17.30
N ALA A 480 9.41 27.64 17.71
CA ALA A 480 9.48 28.00 19.13
C ALA A 480 8.06 28.22 19.66
N GLN A 481 7.57 27.31 20.51
CA GLN A 481 6.21 27.31 21.06
C GLN A 481 6.25 27.16 22.58
N SER A 482 5.20 27.61 23.27
CA SER A 482 5.09 27.40 24.72
C SER A 482 4.84 25.92 25.05
N ALA A 483 5.39 25.45 26.17
CA ALA A 483 5.23 24.07 26.64
C ALA A 483 3.78 23.65 26.98
N LYS A 484 2.79 24.55 26.83
CA LYS A 484 1.36 24.30 27.06
C LYS A 484 0.54 24.10 25.77
N SER A 485 1.12 24.34 24.58
CA SER A 485 0.39 24.17 23.31
C SER A 485 0.14 22.69 22.98
N LYS A 486 -1.09 22.38 22.54
CA LYS A 486 -1.48 21.05 22.02
C LYS A 486 -1.20 20.88 20.52
N LEU A 487 -0.75 21.94 19.84
CA LEU A 487 -0.53 21.98 18.40
C LEU A 487 0.98 21.96 18.10
N LEU A 488 1.49 20.84 17.58
CA LEU A 488 2.86 20.71 17.12
C LEU A 488 3.01 21.34 15.73
N VAL A 489 3.83 22.39 15.60
CA VAL A 489 4.17 22.97 14.28
C VAL A 489 5.48 22.39 13.75
N VAL A 490 5.39 21.77 12.57
CA VAL A 490 6.51 21.19 11.82
C VAL A 490 6.70 22.01 10.54
N ARG A 491 7.79 22.77 10.46
CA ARG A 491 8.19 23.40 9.19
C ARG A 491 8.92 22.39 8.31
N LEU A 492 8.46 22.26 7.06
CA LEU A 492 9.06 21.43 6.02
C LEU A 492 10.11 22.26 5.26
N PRO A 493 11.29 21.71 4.89
CA PRO A 493 12.23 22.37 4.00
C PRO A 493 11.65 22.63 2.60
N ALA A 494 12.16 23.68 1.95
CA ALA A 494 11.69 24.16 0.65
C ALA A 494 11.84 23.13 -0.47
N GLY A 495 11.01 23.27 -1.52
CA GLY A 495 11.07 22.47 -2.74
C GLY A 495 10.68 21.00 -2.55
N GLY A 496 10.00 20.66 -1.45
CA GLY A 496 9.57 19.27 -1.16
C GLY A 496 10.73 18.31 -0.91
N SER A 497 11.83 18.80 -0.33
CA SER A 497 13.04 18.02 -0.02
C SER A 497 12.93 17.17 1.26
N GLN A 498 11.81 17.25 1.98
CA GLN A 498 11.57 16.49 3.21
C GLN A 498 11.35 15.00 2.92
N LYS A 499 12.22 14.11 3.42
CA LYS A 499 11.97 12.66 3.30
C LYS A 499 10.75 12.23 4.12
N SER A 500 9.89 11.39 3.54
CA SER A 500 8.63 10.91 4.13
C SER A 500 8.83 10.15 5.44
N LEU A 501 9.76 9.18 5.44
CA LEU A 501 10.01 8.29 6.56
C LEU A 501 10.65 9.03 7.75
N GLU A 502 11.55 9.99 7.46
CA GLU A 502 12.13 10.88 8.48
C GLU A 502 11.06 11.77 9.11
N LEU A 503 10.16 12.34 8.31
CA LEU A 503 9.03 13.15 8.80
C LEU A 503 8.11 12.32 9.71
N LYS A 504 7.75 11.10 9.31
CA LYS A 504 6.95 10.21 10.17
C LYS A 504 7.70 9.88 11.47
N ARG A 505 8.98 9.50 11.39
CA ARG A 505 9.85 9.26 12.57
C ARG A 505 10.11 10.52 13.42
N ALA A 506 9.88 11.73 12.91
CA ALA A 506 9.98 12.99 13.65
C ALA A 506 8.74 13.28 14.51
N VAL A 507 7.57 12.95 13.99
CA VAL A 507 6.25 13.19 14.61
C VAL A 507 5.84 12.04 15.52
N CYS A 508 6.02 10.80 15.06
CA CYS A 508 5.37 9.61 15.61
C CYS A 508 6.27 8.79 16.56
N ARG A 509 7.21 9.43 17.25
CA ARG A 509 8.05 8.72 18.23
C ARG A 509 7.21 8.15 19.37
N SER A 510 7.71 7.06 19.95
CA SER A 510 7.08 6.22 20.98
C SER A 510 6.02 6.93 21.84
N SER A 511 4.87 6.26 21.94
CA SER A 511 3.54 6.72 22.41
C SER A 511 3.47 7.86 23.45
N GLN A 512 4.39 7.96 24.39
CA GLN A 512 4.47 9.06 25.36
C GLN A 512 4.69 10.44 24.70
N ALA A 513 5.50 10.54 23.65
CA ALA A 513 5.80 11.81 22.98
C ALA A 513 4.59 12.32 22.15
N ALA A 514 3.93 11.40 21.44
CA ALA A 514 2.73 11.71 20.65
C ALA A 514 1.52 12.11 21.52
N GLN A 515 1.51 11.79 22.82
CA GLN A 515 0.46 12.19 23.75
C GLN A 515 0.52 13.67 24.16
N GLN A 516 1.68 14.35 24.02
CA GLN A 516 1.83 15.75 24.45
C GLN A 516 1.12 16.74 23.51
N HIS A 517 1.12 16.47 22.20
CA HIS A 517 0.50 17.32 21.19
C HIS A 517 -0.54 16.53 20.40
N LYS A 518 -1.83 16.85 20.59
CA LYS A 518 -2.96 16.17 19.93
C LYS A 518 -3.04 16.46 18.43
N HIS A 519 -2.52 17.60 17.99
CA HIS A 519 -2.66 18.10 16.63
C HIS A 519 -1.31 18.50 16.04
N LEU A 520 -1.22 18.43 14.71
CA LEU A 520 -0.02 18.65 13.92
C LEU A 520 -0.34 19.63 12.79
N LEU A 521 0.46 20.69 12.68
CA LEU A 521 0.52 21.52 11.48
C LEU A 521 1.79 21.18 10.70
N LEU A 522 1.64 20.64 9.50
CA LEU A 522 2.70 20.55 8.50
C LEU A 522 2.68 21.86 7.70
N LEU A 523 3.76 22.65 7.79
CA LEU A 523 3.86 23.99 7.21
C LEU A 523 5.03 24.05 6.22
N PRO A 524 4.80 24.20 4.90
CA PRO A 524 5.89 24.29 3.93
C PRO A 524 6.70 25.59 4.09
N ALA A 525 7.98 25.57 3.74
CA ALA A 525 8.87 26.74 3.87
C ALA A 525 8.39 27.96 3.06
N GLU A 526 7.65 27.72 1.98
CA GLU A 526 7.09 28.73 1.09
C GLU A 526 5.93 29.52 1.73
N TYR A 527 5.45 29.10 2.92
CA TYR A 527 4.30 29.67 3.61
C TYR A 527 4.65 30.27 4.98
N GLU A 528 4.13 31.47 5.21
CA GLU A 528 4.20 32.19 6.49
C GLU A 528 2.79 32.49 7.02
N TYR A 529 2.67 32.70 8.33
CA TYR A 529 1.41 33.11 8.94
C TYR A 529 0.99 34.48 8.40
N ARG A 530 -0.28 34.63 8.02
CA ARG A 530 -0.81 35.92 7.52
C ARG A 530 -0.78 36.99 8.61
N ASP A 531 -1.08 36.59 9.85
CA ASP A 531 -0.82 37.36 11.06
C ASP A 531 -0.02 36.49 12.06
N PRO A 532 1.17 36.91 12.53
CA PRO A 532 2.00 36.10 13.44
C PRO A 532 1.40 35.79 14.82
N ILE A 533 0.38 36.52 15.26
CA ILE A 533 -0.23 36.43 16.60
C ILE A 533 -1.60 35.74 16.51
N GLU A 534 -2.48 36.19 15.61
CA GLU A 534 -3.81 35.60 15.46
C GLU A 534 -3.79 34.23 14.79
N THR A 535 -2.93 34.00 13.78
CA THR A 535 -2.97 32.75 13.00
C THR A 535 -2.73 31.52 13.87
N PRO A 536 -1.72 31.48 14.77
CA PRO A 536 -1.54 30.36 15.69
C PRO A 536 -2.75 30.14 16.61
N LEU A 537 -3.35 31.21 17.15
CA LEU A 537 -4.52 31.12 18.04
C LEU A 537 -5.75 30.55 17.33
N ARG A 538 -6.00 31.01 16.08
CA ARG A 538 -7.06 30.46 15.23
C ARG A 538 -6.81 28.98 14.93
N LEU A 539 -5.58 28.58 14.62
CA LEU A 539 -5.23 27.18 14.35
C LEU A 539 -5.40 26.27 15.58
N GLU A 540 -5.05 26.73 16.80
CA GLU A 540 -5.32 25.98 18.03
C GLU A 540 -6.84 25.85 18.32
N MET A 541 -7.63 26.88 18.06
CA MET A 541 -9.09 26.84 18.19
C MET A 541 -9.71 25.85 17.18
N LEU A 542 -9.31 25.94 15.90
CA LEU A 542 -9.75 25.01 14.85
C LEU A 542 -9.37 23.57 15.16
N ALA A 543 -8.20 23.35 15.76
CA ALA A 543 -7.74 22.03 16.17
C ALA A 543 -8.67 21.37 17.22
N GLU A 544 -9.04 22.08 18.30
CA GLU A 544 -9.97 21.52 19.30
C GLU A 544 -11.42 21.41 18.75
N MET A 545 -11.86 22.34 17.91
CA MET A 545 -13.20 22.35 17.33
C MET A 545 -13.43 21.29 16.25
N ALA A 546 -12.44 21.04 15.38
CA ALA A 546 -12.63 20.17 14.22
C ALA A 546 -12.92 18.72 14.64
N TRP A 547 -12.05 18.11 15.45
CA TRP A 547 -12.20 16.71 15.87
C TRP A 547 -13.29 16.48 16.93
N THR A 548 -13.91 17.54 17.46
CA THR A 548 -15.13 17.44 18.28
C THR A 548 -16.41 17.60 17.45
N ARG A 549 -16.45 18.53 16.50
CA ARG A 549 -17.63 18.85 15.68
C ARG A 549 -17.80 17.98 14.43
N PHE A 550 -16.71 17.47 13.87
CA PHE A 550 -16.72 16.67 12.63
C PHE A 550 -16.80 15.14 12.86
N LYS A 551 -17.15 14.67 14.07
CA LYS A 551 -17.23 13.23 14.41
C LYS A 551 -18.13 12.35 13.53
N HIS A 552 -19.05 12.95 12.77
CA HIS A 552 -19.98 12.25 11.86
C HIS A 552 -19.74 12.59 10.38
N THR A 553 -18.70 13.36 10.08
CA THR A 553 -18.31 13.74 8.72
C THR A 553 -16.93 13.16 8.44
N MET A 554 -16.70 12.66 7.23
CA MET A 554 -15.47 11.98 6.83
C MET A 554 -14.29 12.95 6.63
N VAL A 555 -13.92 13.72 7.66
CA VAL A 555 -12.92 14.80 7.63
C VAL A 555 -11.74 14.43 8.53
N GLY A 556 -10.53 14.41 7.96
CA GLY A 556 -9.31 13.91 8.64
C GLY A 556 -8.16 14.90 8.66
N ALA A 557 -8.16 15.87 7.76
CA ALA A 557 -7.20 16.94 7.70
C ALA A 557 -7.84 18.21 7.11
N LEU A 558 -7.33 19.38 7.49
CA LEU A 558 -7.69 20.67 6.91
C LEU A 558 -6.50 21.23 6.13
N THR A 559 -6.75 21.63 4.88
CA THR A 559 -5.85 22.47 4.07
C THR A 559 -6.31 23.92 4.11
N PHE A 560 -5.44 24.85 3.73
CA PHE A 560 -5.74 26.28 3.79
C PHE A 560 -5.40 26.97 2.47
N GLY A 561 -6.18 28.00 2.13
CA GLY A 561 -5.80 28.96 1.11
C GLY A 561 -4.65 29.86 1.58
N ALA A 562 -4.04 30.58 0.63
CA ALA A 562 -3.02 31.57 0.92
C ALA A 562 -3.21 32.86 0.12
N VAL A 563 -2.75 33.96 0.68
CA VAL A 563 -2.57 35.24 -0.03
C VAL A 563 -1.30 35.13 -0.88
N LEU A 564 -1.45 35.34 -2.19
CA LEU A 564 -0.35 35.36 -3.14
C LEU A 564 0.39 36.71 -3.11
N PRO A 565 1.62 36.80 -3.66
CA PRO A 565 2.33 38.08 -3.82
C PRO A 565 1.58 39.17 -4.60
N SER A 566 0.52 38.80 -5.35
CA SER A 566 -0.39 39.71 -6.05
C SER A 566 -1.53 40.26 -5.17
N GLY A 567 -1.57 39.92 -3.88
CA GLY A 567 -2.65 40.29 -2.95
C GLY A 567 -3.93 39.45 -3.10
N LYS A 568 -4.10 38.70 -4.20
CA LYS A 568 -5.21 37.77 -4.38
C LYS A 568 -5.12 36.58 -3.43
N GLN A 569 -6.26 36.09 -2.95
CA GLN A 569 -6.35 34.81 -2.27
C GLN A 569 -6.46 33.68 -3.30
N ALA A 570 -5.76 32.57 -3.07
CA ALA A 570 -5.89 31.35 -3.85
C ALA A 570 -6.11 30.15 -2.93
N TYR A 571 -7.01 29.25 -3.35
CA TYR A 571 -7.39 28.06 -2.60
C TYR A 571 -6.94 26.78 -3.33
N PRO A 572 -6.48 25.75 -2.60
CA PRO A 572 -5.94 24.54 -3.21
C PRO A 572 -7.01 23.62 -3.80
N SER A 573 -6.80 23.19 -5.04
CA SER A 573 -7.69 22.28 -5.77
C SER A 573 -7.11 20.87 -5.88
N SER A 574 -7.89 19.85 -5.49
CA SER A 574 -7.53 18.43 -5.53
C SER A 574 -7.68 17.85 -6.95
N PRO A 575 -6.87 16.86 -7.38
CA PRO A 575 -5.79 16.18 -6.65
C PRO A 575 -4.39 16.80 -6.83
N THR A 576 -4.23 17.68 -7.81
CA THR A 576 -2.94 18.27 -8.23
C THR A 576 -2.46 19.44 -7.37
N TRP A 577 -3.20 19.78 -6.31
CA TRP A 577 -3.00 20.93 -5.41
C TRP A 577 -2.61 22.21 -6.15
N MET A 578 -3.39 22.52 -7.19
CA MET A 578 -3.20 23.74 -7.97
C MET A 578 -3.79 24.93 -7.22
N LEU A 579 -2.99 25.98 -7.07
CA LEU A 579 -3.45 27.33 -6.71
C LEU A 579 -3.74 28.10 -8.00
N TYR A 580 -4.88 28.78 -8.07
CA TYR A 580 -5.30 29.59 -9.21
C TYR A 580 -5.47 31.05 -8.80
N ASP A 581 -4.95 31.98 -9.61
CA ASP A 581 -5.01 33.43 -9.34
C ASP A 581 -6.01 34.20 -10.23
N GLY A 582 -6.86 33.47 -10.98
CA GLY A 582 -7.78 34.03 -11.97
C GLY A 582 -7.15 34.33 -13.33
N THR A 583 -5.83 34.12 -13.51
CA THR A 583 -5.13 34.30 -14.79
C THR A 583 -4.24 33.11 -15.15
N ASN A 584 -3.60 32.50 -14.15
CA ASN A 584 -2.65 31.41 -14.31
C ASN A 584 -2.81 30.40 -13.16
N ALA A 585 -2.78 29.10 -13.51
CA ALA A 585 -2.79 28.03 -12.52
C ALA A 585 -1.37 27.54 -12.22
N LYS A 586 -1.04 27.38 -10.94
CA LYS A 586 0.27 26.88 -10.49
C LYS A 586 0.12 25.65 -9.61
N CYS A 587 0.75 24.57 -10.07
CA CYS A 587 1.00 23.35 -9.32
C CYS A 587 1.80 23.67 -8.03
N MET A 588 1.29 23.31 -6.85
CA MET A 588 2.07 23.28 -5.60
C MET A 588 2.26 21.83 -5.15
N GLU A 589 3.50 21.43 -4.84
CA GLU A 589 3.81 20.09 -4.33
C GLU A 589 3.31 19.90 -2.88
N ASN A 590 3.34 20.99 -2.10
CA ASN A 590 2.97 20.99 -0.69
C ASN A 590 2.13 22.20 -0.27
N LEU A 591 1.29 21.97 0.75
CA LEU A 591 0.35 22.93 1.34
C LEU A 591 0.49 22.94 2.86
N PRO A 592 0.02 23.99 3.57
CA PRO A 592 -0.25 23.91 4.99
C PRO A 592 -1.35 22.88 5.27
N VAL A 593 -1.07 21.88 6.11
CA VAL A 593 -2.02 20.81 6.49
C VAL A 593 -2.11 20.72 8.02
N LEU A 594 -3.32 20.91 8.56
CA LEU A 594 -3.66 20.67 9.96
C LEU A 594 -4.35 19.31 10.10
N ILE A 595 -3.78 18.41 10.90
CA ILE A 595 -4.22 17.01 11.08
C ILE A 595 -4.10 16.60 12.55
N SER A 596 -4.85 15.60 13.03
CA SER A 596 -4.57 15.05 14.37
C SER A 596 -3.29 14.22 14.34
N THR A 597 -2.46 14.29 15.39
CA THR A 597 -1.20 13.55 15.45
C THR A 597 -1.44 12.04 15.32
N GLN A 598 -2.54 11.54 15.90
CA GLN A 598 -2.94 10.14 15.80
C GLN A 598 -3.34 9.74 14.37
N THR A 599 -4.15 10.56 13.69
CA THR A 599 -4.55 10.32 12.28
C THR A 599 -3.32 10.34 11.36
N PHE A 600 -2.40 11.28 11.55
CA PHE A 600 -1.17 11.31 10.77
C PHE A 600 -0.32 10.05 10.99
N CYS A 601 -0.10 9.64 12.25
CA CYS A 601 0.76 8.50 12.55
C CYS A 601 0.17 7.15 12.13
N ASN A 602 -1.16 7.01 12.16
CA ASN A 602 -1.86 5.83 11.65
C ASN A 602 -1.84 5.80 10.11
N GLU A 603 -2.39 6.84 9.46
CA GLU A 603 -2.75 6.77 8.04
C GLU A 603 -1.61 7.19 7.09
N PHE A 604 -0.60 7.95 7.53
CA PHE A 604 0.54 8.31 6.66
C PHE A 604 1.53 7.14 6.56
N LEU A 605 1.37 6.29 5.55
CA LEU A 605 2.12 5.04 5.34
C LEU A 605 3.52 5.27 4.71
N ALA A 606 4.32 6.15 5.31
CA ALA A 606 5.67 6.49 4.84
C ALA A 606 6.64 5.30 4.81
N GLU A 607 6.39 4.28 5.62
CA GLU A 607 7.16 3.02 5.67
C GLU A 607 7.09 2.24 4.35
N ALA A 608 6.09 2.50 3.49
CA ALA A 608 6.02 1.90 2.17
C ALA A 608 7.12 2.40 1.23
N GLN A 609 7.78 3.53 1.49
CA GLN A 609 8.86 4.14 0.69
C GLN A 609 8.55 4.43 -0.80
N ASP A 610 7.40 3.99 -1.30
CA ASP A 610 6.81 4.24 -2.62
C ASP A 610 6.70 5.77 -2.92
N PHE A 611 6.86 6.62 -1.90
CA PHE A 611 7.32 8.01 -2.04
C PHE A 611 8.47 8.37 -1.08
N ARG A 612 9.62 8.73 -1.65
CA ARG A 612 10.80 9.22 -0.91
C ARG A 612 10.52 10.50 -0.13
N ASN A 613 9.84 11.45 -0.76
CA ASN A 613 9.60 12.79 -0.23
C ASN A 613 8.13 13.00 0.13
N TYR A 614 7.89 13.74 1.23
CA TYR A 614 6.56 14.13 1.64
C TYR A 614 5.95 15.11 0.63
N GLN A 615 4.77 14.76 0.12
CA GLN A 615 3.92 15.67 -0.65
C GLN A 615 2.49 15.65 -0.09
N SER A 616 1.79 16.78 -0.15
CA SER A 616 0.49 16.93 0.54
C SER A 616 -0.64 16.17 -0.17
N TRP A 617 -0.50 15.86 -1.46
CA TRP A 617 -1.45 15.02 -2.22
C TRP A 617 -1.33 13.54 -1.86
N VAL A 618 -0.13 13.09 -1.45
CA VAL A 618 0.13 11.73 -0.96
C VAL A 618 -0.62 11.49 0.34
N LEU A 619 -0.51 12.42 1.30
CA LEU A 619 -1.24 12.36 2.56
C LEU A 619 -2.76 12.36 2.32
N ALA A 620 -3.25 13.23 1.44
CA ALA A 620 -4.68 13.27 1.08
C ALA A 620 -5.18 11.93 0.48
N THR A 621 -4.37 11.30 -0.37
CA THR A 621 -4.68 10.00 -0.99
C THR A 621 -4.71 8.88 0.04
N MET A 622 -3.73 8.83 0.96
CA MET A 622 -3.68 7.85 2.04
C MET A 622 -4.88 7.98 3.00
N LEU A 623 -5.24 9.22 3.38
CA LEU A 623 -6.45 9.48 4.17
C LEU A 623 -7.70 8.97 3.44
N GLY A 624 -7.80 9.20 2.12
CA GLY A 624 -8.93 8.74 1.30
C GLY A 624 -9.14 7.23 1.35
N GLN A 625 -8.04 6.45 1.44
CA GLN A 625 -8.10 4.99 1.58
C GLN A 625 -8.58 4.53 2.96
N ALA A 626 -8.32 5.32 4.02
CA ALA A 626 -8.93 5.14 5.34
C ALA A 626 -10.41 5.59 5.38
N GLY A 627 -10.97 6.06 4.25
CA GLY A 627 -12.32 6.61 4.15
C GLY A 627 -12.43 8.08 4.58
N ILE A 628 -11.32 8.81 4.69
CA ILE A 628 -11.26 10.13 5.31
C ILE A 628 -10.74 11.19 4.33
N ASN A 629 -11.35 12.37 4.29
CA ASN A 629 -11.04 13.43 3.33
C ASN A 629 -10.17 14.54 3.93
N MET A 630 -9.36 15.15 3.08
CA MET A 630 -8.70 16.43 3.35
C MET A 630 -9.60 17.56 2.82
N HIS A 631 -9.97 18.52 3.66
CA HIS A 631 -10.90 19.60 3.33
C HIS A 631 -10.24 20.97 3.38
N THR A 632 -10.47 21.80 2.36
CA THR A 632 -10.01 23.20 2.37
C THR A 632 -10.84 24.03 3.33
N TRP A 633 -10.19 24.70 4.28
CA TRP A 633 -10.80 25.70 5.16
C TRP A 633 -11.07 27.00 4.38
N PRO A 634 -12.25 27.64 4.52
CA PRO A 634 -12.68 28.76 3.67
C PRO A 634 -12.00 30.11 3.98
N GLU A 635 -10.93 30.14 4.77
CA GLU A 635 -10.15 31.36 5.03
C GLU A 635 -8.68 31.16 4.70
N ALA A 636 -8.12 32.10 3.92
CA ALA A 636 -6.69 32.20 3.66
C ALA A 636 -5.94 32.72 4.90
N LEU A 637 -5.40 31.78 5.68
CA LEU A 637 -4.64 32.02 6.93
C LEU A 637 -3.13 32.24 6.72
N PHE A 638 -2.62 32.06 5.49
CA PHE A 638 -1.18 32.10 5.20
C PHE A 638 -0.86 33.10 4.09
N ASN A 639 0.39 33.61 4.09
CA ASN A 639 0.99 34.34 2.98
C ASN A 639 1.98 33.41 2.26
N LEU A 640 2.04 33.45 0.92
CA LEU A 640 3.00 32.68 0.12
C LEU A 640 4.21 33.58 -0.23
N THR A 641 5.36 33.35 0.39
CA THR A 641 6.49 34.31 0.36
C THR A 641 7.56 34.02 -0.70
N SER A 642 7.67 32.79 -1.21
CA SER A 642 8.61 32.43 -2.29
C SER A 642 7.92 31.72 -3.46
N TYR A 643 8.00 32.32 -4.65
CA TYR A 643 7.17 31.99 -5.83
C TYR A 643 7.97 31.28 -6.94
N GLY A 644 8.42 30.06 -6.69
CA GLY A 644 9.30 29.31 -7.61
C GLY A 644 8.58 28.54 -8.72
N THR A 645 8.80 28.91 -9.99
CA THR A 645 8.42 28.07 -11.14
C THR A 645 9.43 26.94 -11.36
N LEU A 646 9.37 25.89 -10.52
CA LEU A 646 10.15 24.67 -10.69
C LEU A 646 9.62 23.81 -11.86
N GLY A 647 10.00 24.21 -13.09
CA GLY A 647 10.29 23.25 -14.15
C GLY A 647 9.14 22.67 -14.98
N ALA A 648 7.92 23.22 -14.93
CA ALA A 648 6.90 22.96 -15.96
C ALA A 648 5.78 24.01 -15.98
N SER A 649 5.14 24.20 -17.15
CA SER A 649 3.73 24.60 -17.16
C SER A 649 2.90 23.45 -16.58
N CYS A 650 1.84 23.75 -15.82
CA CYS A 650 1.03 22.77 -15.09
C CYS A 650 0.11 21.99 -16.07
N ARG A 651 0.71 21.25 -17.00
CA ARG A 651 0.06 20.44 -18.04
C ARG A 651 -0.41 19.12 -17.44
N LEU A 652 -1.72 18.93 -17.40
CA LEU A 652 -2.41 17.71 -16.97
C LEU A 652 -1.92 16.41 -17.66
N ILE A 653 -1.21 16.51 -18.79
CA ILE A 653 -0.81 15.38 -19.65
C ILE A 653 0.72 15.31 -19.85
N ALA A 654 1.53 16.16 -19.20
CA ALA A 654 2.98 16.22 -19.43
C ALA A 654 3.77 16.29 -18.12
N VAL A 655 3.89 15.14 -17.48
CA VAL A 655 4.72 14.92 -16.29
C VAL A 655 6.22 15.07 -16.67
N PRO A 656 7.02 15.91 -15.97
CA PRO A 656 8.46 16.01 -16.19
C PRO A 656 9.19 14.66 -16.04
N SER A 657 10.30 14.46 -16.75
CA SER A 657 11.04 13.18 -16.74
C SER A 657 11.51 12.74 -15.34
N SER A 658 11.82 13.68 -14.45
CA SER A 658 12.11 13.41 -13.03
C SER A 658 10.88 12.91 -12.26
N ARG A 659 9.69 13.46 -12.53
CA ARG A 659 8.43 12.96 -11.97
C ARG A 659 7.94 11.68 -12.67
N ALA A 660 8.40 11.35 -13.88
CA ALA A 660 7.85 10.23 -14.68
C ALA A 660 7.97 8.86 -13.99
N ILE A 661 9.05 8.62 -13.23
CA ILE A 661 9.12 7.45 -12.34
C ILE A 661 8.06 7.59 -11.26
N SER A 662 8.06 8.67 -10.46
CA SER A 662 7.07 8.87 -9.38
C SER A 662 5.60 8.83 -9.82
N ALA A 663 5.28 9.17 -11.08
CA ALA A 663 3.94 9.18 -11.63
C ALA A 663 3.51 7.86 -12.27
N SER A 664 4.43 7.10 -12.88
CA SER A 664 4.14 5.72 -13.31
C SER A 664 4.08 4.78 -12.10
N VAL A 665 4.92 5.02 -11.09
CA VAL A 665 4.76 4.54 -9.71
C VAL A 665 3.36 4.92 -9.21
N ALA A 666 3.01 6.21 -9.11
CA ALA A 666 1.74 6.65 -8.54
C ALA A 666 0.49 6.13 -9.25
N ALA A 667 0.46 6.09 -10.59
CA ALA A 667 -0.66 5.53 -11.34
C ALA A 667 -0.89 4.05 -11.00
N ASN A 668 0.17 3.24 -10.95
CA ASN A 668 0.09 1.82 -10.58
C ASN A 668 -0.18 1.59 -9.08
N LEU A 669 0.11 2.57 -8.22
CA LEU A 669 0.03 2.45 -6.76
C LEU A 669 -1.33 2.84 -6.18
N TYR A 670 -1.79 4.05 -6.49
CA TYR A 670 -2.82 4.70 -5.67
C TYR A 670 -4.24 4.37 -6.11
N LYS A 671 -4.39 3.67 -7.24
CA LYS A 671 -5.67 3.45 -7.90
C LYS A 671 -6.42 4.77 -8.06
N ASP A 672 -5.80 5.75 -8.74
CA ASP A 672 -6.63 6.67 -9.50
C ASP A 672 -7.37 5.83 -10.54
N ALA A 673 -8.60 5.45 -10.20
CA ALA A 673 -9.42 4.55 -10.98
C ALA A 673 -9.90 5.19 -12.28
N GLN A 674 -9.71 6.51 -12.45
CA GLN A 674 -9.84 7.16 -13.74
C GLN A 674 -8.49 7.07 -14.48
N GLU A 675 -7.41 7.60 -13.93
CA GLU A 675 -6.15 7.75 -14.67
C GLU A 675 -5.46 6.43 -15.01
N MET A 676 -5.43 5.44 -14.09
CA MET A 676 -4.85 4.12 -14.39
C MET A 676 -5.72 3.33 -15.40
N MET A 677 -7.04 3.50 -15.37
CA MET A 677 -7.97 2.77 -16.26
C MET A 677 -8.07 3.44 -17.65
N ARG A 678 -8.04 4.78 -17.74
CA ARG A 678 -7.91 5.56 -18.99
C ARG A 678 -6.71 5.08 -19.81
N ASN A 679 -5.59 4.83 -19.15
CA ASN A 679 -4.34 4.42 -19.80
C ASN A 679 -4.31 2.94 -20.22
N LEU A 680 -5.24 2.09 -19.74
CA LEU A 680 -5.18 0.63 -19.94
C LEU A 680 -6.39 0.02 -20.67
N HIS A 681 -7.58 0.62 -20.60
CA HIS A 681 -8.80 0.13 -21.26
C HIS A 681 -9.23 -1.32 -20.88
N VAL A 682 -8.91 -1.81 -19.67
CA VAL A 682 -9.22 -3.19 -19.25
C VAL A 682 -10.32 -3.27 -18.17
N ALA A 683 -11.38 -4.04 -18.48
CA ALA A 683 -12.41 -4.58 -17.57
C ALA A 683 -13.41 -3.59 -16.90
N PRO A 684 -14.63 -4.05 -16.52
CA PRO A 684 -15.70 -3.20 -16.01
C PRO A 684 -15.84 -3.19 -14.48
N TRP A 685 -16.46 -2.10 -13.99
CA TRP A 685 -16.96 -1.82 -12.64
C TRP A 685 -15.96 -1.40 -11.54
N PRO A 686 -16.38 -0.56 -10.58
CA PRO A 686 -17.60 0.27 -10.59
C PRO A 686 -17.32 1.61 -11.29
N ARG A 687 -17.94 1.82 -12.45
CA ARG A 687 -18.17 3.18 -12.96
C ARG A 687 -19.42 3.73 -12.28
N PRO A 688 -19.61 5.05 -12.10
CA PRO A 688 -20.93 5.57 -11.83
C PRO A 688 -21.88 5.11 -12.95
N VAL A 689 -23.11 4.75 -12.58
CA VAL A 689 -24.13 4.24 -13.50
C VAL A 689 -24.38 5.24 -14.63
N ALA A 690 -24.29 6.53 -14.32
CA ALA A 690 -24.07 7.59 -15.31
C ALA A 690 -23.03 8.60 -14.80
N SER A 691 -22.13 9.05 -15.69
CA SER A 691 -21.30 10.24 -15.50
C SER A 691 -21.50 11.18 -16.68
N LEU A 692 -21.86 12.44 -16.44
CA LEU A 692 -22.05 13.42 -17.51
C LEU A 692 -20.81 13.53 -18.38
N ARG A 693 -19.62 13.55 -17.77
CA ARG A 693 -18.35 13.76 -18.49
C ARG A 693 -17.88 12.54 -19.28
N HIS A 694 -18.21 11.33 -18.84
CA HIS A 694 -17.79 10.09 -19.49
C HIS A 694 -18.84 9.53 -20.45
N ASP A 695 -20.12 9.83 -20.23
CA ASP A 695 -21.23 9.49 -21.13
C ASP A 695 -21.65 10.68 -22.03
N PHE A 696 -20.84 11.75 -22.12
CA PHE A 696 -21.12 12.91 -22.98
C PHE A 696 -21.10 12.51 -24.46
N PHE A 697 -22.18 12.80 -25.17
CA PHE A 697 -22.35 12.38 -26.56
C PHE A 697 -23.11 13.42 -27.38
N ARG A 698 -23.12 13.23 -28.71
CA ARG A 698 -23.74 14.14 -29.69
C ARG A 698 -25.21 13.83 -30.00
N GLU A 699 -25.80 12.87 -29.28
CA GLU A 699 -27.19 12.41 -29.45
C GLU A 699 -27.95 12.54 -28.14
N GLN A 700 -29.23 12.94 -28.21
CA GLN A 700 -30.11 13.10 -27.06
C GLN A 700 -30.44 11.73 -26.44
N GLY A 701 -30.44 11.66 -25.10
CA GLY A 701 -30.78 10.45 -24.35
C GLY A 701 -29.64 9.43 -24.22
N HIS A 702 -28.44 9.71 -24.72
CA HIS A 702 -27.29 8.81 -24.54
C HIS A 702 -27.05 8.55 -23.06
N ARG A 703 -27.16 7.28 -22.63
CA ARG A 703 -27.08 6.87 -21.21
C ARG A 703 -28.02 7.65 -20.28
N GLY A 704 -29.17 8.12 -20.80
CA GLY A 704 -30.14 8.91 -20.06
C GLY A 704 -29.87 10.43 -20.05
N TRP A 705 -28.71 10.90 -20.52
CA TRP A 705 -28.41 12.33 -20.56
C TRP A 705 -29.17 13.05 -21.68
N GLN A 706 -29.86 14.13 -21.34
CA GLN A 706 -30.61 14.99 -22.25
C GLN A 706 -30.21 16.46 -22.02
N TYR A 707 -30.07 17.19 -23.12
CA TYR A 707 -29.64 18.59 -23.14
C TYR A 707 -30.83 19.43 -23.58
N LEU A 708 -31.48 20.10 -22.63
CA LEU A 708 -32.79 20.73 -22.82
C LEU A 708 -32.71 22.20 -22.43
N TYR A 709 -33.72 22.98 -22.81
CA TYR A 709 -33.94 24.32 -22.29
C TYR A 709 -35.38 24.50 -21.85
N LYS A 710 -35.61 25.38 -20.87
CA LYS A 710 -36.94 25.69 -20.33
C LYS A 710 -37.26 27.16 -20.44
N THR A 711 -38.27 27.48 -21.25
CA THR A 711 -38.79 28.83 -21.43
C THR A 711 -39.59 29.24 -20.19
N LEU A 712 -39.27 30.37 -19.55
CA LEU A 712 -39.98 30.80 -18.33
C LEU A 712 -41.32 31.50 -18.61
N ALA A 713 -41.66 31.76 -19.88
CA ALA A 713 -42.91 32.41 -20.27
C ALA A 713 -44.12 31.45 -20.25
N ASP A 714 -43.94 30.20 -20.70
CA ASP A 714 -44.98 29.16 -20.77
C ASP A 714 -44.61 27.88 -19.99
N GLY A 715 -43.38 27.78 -19.50
CA GLY A 715 -42.87 26.60 -18.79
C GLY A 715 -42.48 25.43 -19.70
N SER A 716 -42.52 25.59 -21.03
CA SER A 716 -42.16 24.57 -22.01
C SER A 716 -40.72 24.08 -21.83
N ILE A 717 -40.49 22.78 -22.04
CA ILE A 717 -39.16 22.16 -22.02
C ILE A 717 -38.88 21.55 -23.38
N THR A 718 -37.83 22.02 -24.05
CA THR A 718 -37.52 21.68 -25.45
C THR A 718 -36.07 21.19 -25.58
N PRO A 719 -35.78 20.16 -26.40
CA PRO A 719 -34.41 19.71 -26.63
C PRO A 719 -33.54 20.71 -27.38
N MET A 720 -32.27 20.82 -26.97
CA MET A 720 -31.21 21.45 -27.76
C MET A 720 -30.80 20.57 -28.95
N ALA A 721 -30.25 21.18 -30.00
CA ALA A 721 -29.61 20.46 -31.11
C ALA A 721 -28.08 20.42 -30.92
N TRP A 722 -27.42 19.38 -31.44
CA TRP A 722 -25.96 19.39 -31.57
C TRP A 722 -25.58 20.29 -32.75
N ARG A 723 -24.69 21.25 -32.51
CA ARG A 723 -24.30 22.31 -33.45
C ARG A 723 -22.78 22.46 -33.52
N THR A 724 -22.32 23.07 -34.59
CA THR A 724 -20.89 23.30 -34.88
C THR A 724 -20.75 24.65 -35.56
N GLN A 725 -19.76 25.44 -35.13
CA GLN A 725 -19.57 26.83 -35.58
C GLN A 725 -18.07 27.13 -35.73
N ASN A 726 -17.70 27.83 -36.80
CA ASN A 726 -16.32 28.28 -36.98
C ASN A 726 -16.17 29.69 -36.37
N GLU A 727 -15.52 29.78 -35.22
CA GLU A 727 -15.21 31.04 -34.52
C GLU A 727 -13.70 31.28 -34.67
N SER A 728 -13.30 32.38 -35.32
CA SER A 728 -11.89 32.79 -35.50
C SER A 728 -10.95 31.72 -36.11
N GLY A 729 -11.48 30.84 -36.96
CA GLY A 729 -10.74 29.74 -37.58
C GLY A 729 -10.66 28.45 -36.74
N VAL A 730 -11.25 28.45 -35.54
CA VAL A 730 -11.41 27.25 -34.68
C VAL A 730 -12.83 26.72 -34.83
N GLN A 731 -12.97 25.42 -35.05
CA GLN A 731 -14.27 24.76 -35.16
C GLN A 731 -14.77 24.36 -33.76
N THR A 732 -15.67 25.16 -33.17
CA THR A 732 -16.30 24.88 -31.88
C THR A 732 -17.54 24.00 -32.07
N GLN A 733 -17.84 23.15 -31.09
CA GLN A 733 -18.99 22.24 -31.11
C GLN A 733 -19.75 22.31 -29.79
N TYR A 734 -21.07 22.26 -29.82
CA TYR A 734 -21.90 22.49 -28.64
C TYR A 734 -23.31 21.90 -28.77
N TRP A 735 -23.96 21.69 -27.62
CA TRP A 735 -25.42 21.63 -27.57
C TRP A 735 -25.96 23.04 -27.52
N GLY A 736 -26.92 23.40 -28.37
CA GLY A 736 -27.55 24.71 -28.36
C GLY A 736 -28.84 24.74 -29.17
N CYS A 737 -29.76 25.63 -28.78
CA CYS A 737 -31.01 25.74 -29.51
C CYS A 737 -30.81 26.40 -30.90
N SER A 738 -30.04 27.49 -31.00
CA SER A 738 -29.64 28.16 -32.26
C SER A 738 -28.12 28.39 -32.29
N THR A 739 -27.63 29.37 -33.05
CA THR A 739 -26.24 29.88 -32.95
C THR A 739 -25.99 30.72 -31.69
N ALA A 740 -27.01 30.98 -30.89
CA ALA A 740 -26.97 31.80 -29.67
C ALA A 740 -27.23 30.94 -28.42
N TYR A 741 -27.82 31.55 -27.40
CA TYR A 741 -28.13 30.95 -26.11
C TYR A 741 -29.60 30.48 -26.02
N PRO A 742 -29.94 29.56 -25.10
CA PRO A 742 -29.05 28.82 -24.21
C PRO A 742 -28.23 27.75 -24.93
N ASN A 743 -27.03 27.46 -24.42
CA ASN A 743 -26.10 26.46 -24.98
C ASN A 743 -25.16 25.85 -23.93
N MET A 744 -24.40 24.83 -24.35
CA MET A 744 -23.39 24.14 -23.57
C MET A 744 -22.14 23.88 -24.43
N LYS A 745 -21.10 24.71 -24.25
CA LYS A 745 -19.76 24.58 -24.89
C LYS A 745 -18.81 23.91 -23.90
N ASP A 746 -18.23 22.75 -24.23
CA ASP A 746 -17.20 22.04 -23.42
C ASP A 746 -17.50 21.98 -21.89
N PHE A 747 -18.72 21.59 -21.53
CA PHE A 747 -19.27 21.53 -20.15
C PHE A 747 -19.54 22.86 -19.45
N LEU A 748 -19.28 24.01 -20.07
CA LEU A 748 -19.79 25.31 -19.63
C LEU A 748 -21.23 25.50 -20.12
N VAL A 749 -22.17 25.58 -19.17
CA VAL A 749 -23.62 25.72 -19.40
C VAL A 749 -24.03 27.18 -19.27
N HIS A 750 -24.57 27.75 -20.35
CA HIS A 750 -25.10 29.11 -20.38
C HIS A 750 -26.64 29.12 -20.53
N PRO A 751 -27.37 29.82 -19.65
CA PRO A 751 -28.79 30.14 -19.84
C PRO A 751 -28.98 31.23 -20.91
N CYS A 752 -30.21 31.72 -21.11
CA CYS A 752 -30.48 32.93 -21.88
C CYS A 752 -31.45 33.88 -21.16
N ALA A 753 -31.17 35.18 -21.18
CA ALA A 753 -32.03 36.26 -20.69
C ALA A 753 -31.94 37.48 -21.60
N HIS A 754 -32.68 37.48 -22.71
CA HIS A 754 -32.62 38.56 -23.70
C HIS A 754 -33.78 39.56 -23.57
N VAL A 755 -33.50 40.85 -23.75
CA VAL A 755 -34.48 41.95 -23.51
C VAL A 755 -35.27 42.32 -24.78
N THR A 756 -34.71 42.11 -25.97
CA THR A 756 -35.32 42.47 -27.26
C THR A 756 -35.53 41.22 -28.12
N GLY A 757 -36.75 41.02 -28.64
CA GLY A 757 -37.18 39.72 -29.19
C GLY A 757 -36.60 39.33 -30.55
N SER A 758 -35.31 38.99 -30.62
CA SER A 758 -34.60 38.64 -31.88
C SER A 758 -33.88 37.27 -31.88
N VAL A 759 -33.89 36.52 -30.77
CA VAL A 759 -33.28 35.18 -30.68
C VAL A 759 -34.37 34.11 -30.66
N GLU A 760 -34.37 33.22 -31.66
CA GLU A 760 -35.38 32.16 -31.90
C GLU A 760 -35.75 31.31 -30.66
N CYS A 761 -34.80 31.16 -29.74
CA CYS A 761 -34.83 30.23 -28.61
C CYS A 761 -35.15 30.86 -27.25
N CYS A 762 -35.25 32.20 -27.22
CA CYS A 762 -35.27 32.98 -25.99
C CYS A 762 -36.32 34.10 -26.05
N GLY A 763 -36.60 34.62 -27.25
CA GLY A 763 -37.64 35.61 -27.49
C GLY A 763 -37.41 36.89 -26.67
N ALA A 764 -38.44 37.32 -25.96
CA ALA A 764 -38.39 38.42 -24.99
C ALA A 764 -38.50 37.90 -23.53
N ALA A 765 -38.02 36.68 -23.29
CA ALA A 765 -38.17 35.98 -22.01
C ALA A 765 -36.84 35.41 -21.51
N LYS A 766 -36.82 35.04 -20.22
CA LYS A 766 -35.71 34.28 -19.64
C LYS A 766 -35.92 32.79 -19.89
N THR A 767 -34.83 32.08 -20.18
CA THR A 767 -34.82 30.68 -20.56
C THR A 767 -33.70 29.97 -19.80
N GLY A 768 -34.07 28.98 -19.00
CA GLY A 768 -33.11 28.17 -18.25
C GLY A 768 -32.47 27.10 -19.14
N ALA A 769 -31.18 26.83 -18.94
CA ALA A 769 -30.50 25.69 -19.53
C ALA A 769 -30.62 24.47 -18.59
N ILE A 770 -30.92 23.29 -19.14
CA ILE A 770 -31.13 22.06 -18.38
C ILE A 770 -30.19 20.97 -18.91
N ILE A 771 -29.39 20.41 -18.02
CA ILE A 771 -28.88 19.05 -18.19
C ILE A 771 -29.82 18.14 -17.41
N ARG A 772 -30.45 17.18 -18.08
CA ARG A 772 -31.33 16.18 -17.47
C ARG A 772 -30.65 14.82 -17.51
N TYR A 773 -30.68 14.09 -16.41
CA TYR A 773 -30.49 12.63 -16.41
C TYR A 773 -31.84 11.95 -16.23
N LYS A 774 -32.28 11.19 -17.24
CA LYS A 774 -33.40 10.26 -17.10
C LYS A 774 -32.88 8.91 -16.60
N SER A 775 -33.39 8.47 -15.46
CA SER A 775 -32.99 7.25 -14.79
C SER A 775 -33.34 6.02 -15.62
N TYR A 776 -32.39 5.09 -15.68
CA TYR A 776 -32.59 3.73 -16.16
C TYR A 776 -32.21 2.70 -15.08
N ILE A 777 -32.12 3.15 -13.81
CA ILE A 777 -31.61 2.38 -12.68
C ILE A 777 -32.77 1.70 -11.95
N ALA A 778 -32.70 0.38 -11.79
CA ALA A 778 -33.72 -0.41 -11.08
C ALA A 778 -33.53 -0.49 -9.56
N ASN A 779 -32.47 0.13 -9.00
CA ASN A 779 -32.15 0.10 -7.58
C ASN A 779 -32.58 1.43 -6.91
N PRO A 780 -33.48 1.39 -5.90
CA PRO A 780 -34.04 2.59 -5.28
C PRO A 780 -33.05 3.38 -4.40
N HIS A 781 -31.77 3.01 -4.31
CA HIS A 781 -30.76 3.74 -3.53
C HIS A 781 -29.51 4.06 -4.36
N ALA A 782 -29.31 5.36 -4.59
CA ALA A 782 -28.17 5.90 -5.33
C ALA A 782 -27.46 7.02 -4.56
N LYS A 783 -26.25 7.37 -5.00
CA LYS A 783 -25.52 8.56 -4.53
C LYS A 783 -25.19 9.46 -5.70
N LEU A 784 -25.68 10.69 -5.64
CA LEU A 784 -25.30 11.78 -6.52
C LEU A 784 -24.03 12.45 -5.97
N ILE A 785 -23.02 12.58 -6.82
CA ILE A 785 -21.86 13.46 -6.63
C ILE A 785 -21.89 14.49 -7.76
N LEU A 786 -21.85 15.77 -7.42
CA LEU A 786 -21.93 16.88 -8.36
C LEU A 786 -20.82 17.87 -8.05
N GLU A 787 -20.00 18.20 -9.04
CA GLU A 787 -18.91 19.17 -8.95
C GLU A 787 -19.10 20.21 -10.06
N TYR A 788 -19.22 21.49 -9.67
CA TYR A 788 -19.43 22.60 -10.62
C TYR A 788 -18.71 23.86 -10.15
N GLU A 789 -18.49 24.78 -11.08
CA GLU A 789 -17.88 26.09 -10.87
C GLU A 789 -18.70 27.17 -11.57
N VAL A 790 -18.95 28.30 -10.91
CA VAL A 790 -19.67 29.44 -11.49
C VAL A 790 -18.68 30.50 -11.92
N SER A 791 -18.69 30.84 -13.21
CA SER A 791 -17.84 31.89 -13.77
C SER A 791 -18.66 33.16 -14.01
N PRO A 792 -18.40 34.25 -13.27
CA PRO A 792 -18.91 35.56 -13.64
C PRO A 792 -18.18 36.07 -14.89
N VAL A 793 -18.94 36.57 -15.85
CA VAL A 793 -18.44 37.24 -17.07
C VAL A 793 -19.05 38.64 -17.17
N CYS A 794 -20.27 38.82 -16.66
CA CYS A 794 -20.95 40.12 -16.61
C CYS A 794 -21.55 40.48 -15.25
N GLY A 795 -21.63 39.54 -14.29
CA GLY A 795 -22.00 39.86 -12.91
C GLY A 795 -23.49 40.19 -12.74
N ASP A 796 -24.33 39.58 -13.57
CA ASP A 796 -25.80 39.66 -13.53
C ASP A 796 -26.40 38.54 -12.64
N GLY A 797 -25.62 37.49 -12.39
CA GLY A 797 -25.94 36.41 -11.46
C GLY A 797 -26.79 35.29 -12.06
N LEU A 798 -26.77 34.13 -11.40
CA LEU A 798 -27.57 32.97 -11.78
C LEU A 798 -28.08 32.18 -10.57
N ASP A 799 -29.15 31.43 -10.77
CA ASP A 799 -29.66 30.42 -9.84
C ASP A 799 -29.33 29.04 -10.42
N PHE A 800 -28.66 28.19 -9.65
CA PHE A 800 -28.42 26.80 -10.02
C PHE A 800 -29.22 25.86 -9.12
N THR A 801 -30.00 24.96 -9.72
CA THR A 801 -30.90 24.05 -9.00
C THR A 801 -30.71 22.60 -9.44
N VAL A 802 -30.97 21.68 -8.51
CA VAL A 802 -31.08 20.25 -8.79
C VAL A 802 -32.43 19.75 -8.29
N MET A 803 -33.26 19.26 -9.20
CA MET A 803 -34.58 18.70 -8.90
C MET A 803 -34.61 17.22 -9.25
N LEU A 804 -35.32 16.43 -8.45
CA LEU A 804 -35.69 15.05 -8.74
C LEU A 804 -37.20 15.00 -8.97
N THR A 805 -37.65 14.54 -10.13
CA THR A 805 -39.09 14.36 -10.43
C THR A 805 -39.40 12.87 -10.59
N GLY A 806 -40.39 12.41 -9.81
CA GLY A 806 -40.83 11.01 -9.85
C GLY A 806 -41.68 10.71 -11.08
N ALA A 807 -41.34 9.67 -11.85
CA ALA A 807 -42.01 9.37 -13.12
C ALA A 807 -43.48 8.91 -12.96
N GLU A 808 -43.80 8.22 -11.85
CA GLU A 808 -45.14 7.68 -11.59
C GLU A 808 -46.09 8.70 -10.95
N THR A 809 -45.58 9.64 -10.15
CA THR A 809 -46.41 10.59 -9.38
C THR A 809 -46.39 12.02 -9.94
N GLY A 810 -45.35 12.39 -10.69
CA GLY A 810 -45.12 13.77 -11.15
C GLY A 810 -44.57 14.70 -10.07
N ASP A 811 -44.42 14.24 -8.82
CA ASP A 811 -43.91 15.06 -7.71
C ASP A 811 -42.45 15.46 -7.96
N SER A 812 -42.14 16.73 -7.74
CA SER A 812 -40.78 17.28 -7.88
C SER A 812 -40.19 17.67 -6.52
N ILE A 813 -39.08 17.03 -6.16
CA ILE A 813 -38.31 17.27 -4.93
C ILE A 813 -37.09 18.13 -5.27
N LEU A 814 -36.95 19.27 -4.59
CA LEU A 814 -35.75 20.11 -4.70
C LEU A 814 -34.61 19.51 -3.86
N LEU A 815 -33.59 18.96 -4.52
CA LEU A 815 -32.41 18.38 -3.86
C LEU A 815 -31.37 19.44 -3.49
N PHE A 816 -31.28 20.50 -4.30
CA PHE A 816 -30.34 21.61 -4.13
C PHE A 816 -30.85 22.87 -4.83
N ARG A 817 -30.59 24.04 -4.24
CA ARG A 817 -30.68 25.36 -4.88
C ARG A 817 -29.60 26.25 -4.29
N GLN A 818 -28.81 26.87 -5.16
CA GLN A 818 -27.88 27.94 -4.78
C GLN A 818 -28.12 29.14 -5.69
N GLY A 819 -28.34 30.29 -5.07
CA GLY A 819 -28.25 31.58 -5.75
C GLY A 819 -26.80 32.04 -5.78
N HIS A 820 -26.35 32.47 -6.94
CA HIS A 820 -25.02 33.05 -7.15
C HIS A 820 -25.22 34.53 -7.45
N GLU A 821 -25.02 35.34 -6.42
CA GLU A 821 -24.96 36.80 -6.53
C GLU A 821 -23.52 37.17 -6.89
N LEU A 822 -23.34 37.44 -8.17
CA LEU A 822 -22.07 37.71 -8.80
C LEU A 822 -21.88 39.22 -8.94
N THR A 823 -20.66 39.69 -8.78
CA THR A 823 -20.24 40.99 -9.31
C THR A 823 -19.34 40.75 -10.51
N LEU A 824 -19.13 41.78 -11.33
CA LEU A 824 -17.95 41.80 -12.20
C LEU A 824 -16.68 41.57 -11.36
N ASP A 825 -15.72 40.86 -11.94
CA ASP A 825 -14.46 40.44 -11.33
C ASP A 825 -14.56 39.58 -10.04
N ALA A 826 -15.73 39.05 -9.69
CA ALA A 826 -15.84 38.09 -8.59
C ALA A 826 -15.04 36.79 -8.88
N PRO A 827 -14.41 36.15 -7.88
CA PRO A 827 -13.68 34.90 -8.08
C PRO A 827 -14.67 33.75 -8.40
N PRO A 828 -14.27 32.77 -9.25
CA PRO A 828 -15.13 31.63 -9.54
C PRO A 828 -15.48 30.80 -8.30
N ASP A 829 -16.77 30.56 -8.06
CA ASP A 829 -17.24 29.74 -6.94
C ASP A 829 -17.34 28.27 -7.35
N ARG A 830 -16.44 27.42 -6.85
CA ARG A 830 -16.45 25.96 -7.10
C ARG A 830 -17.05 25.21 -5.93
N GLN A 831 -18.15 24.50 -6.20
CA GLN A 831 -18.95 23.77 -5.24
C GLN A 831 -18.88 22.26 -5.49
N ARG A 832 -18.88 21.48 -4.40
CA ARG A 832 -18.97 20.01 -4.41
C ARG A 832 -20.12 19.54 -3.53
N ILE A 833 -21.06 18.83 -4.13
CA ILE A 833 -22.25 18.30 -3.46
C ILE A 833 -22.21 16.78 -3.49
N GLN A 834 -22.54 16.16 -2.35
CA GLN A 834 -22.80 14.72 -2.27
C GLN A 834 -24.15 14.51 -1.58
N ARG A 835 -25.03 13.71 -2.20
CA ARG A 835 -26.35 13.35 -1.67
C ARG A 835 -26.63 11.88 -1.95
N ASP A 836 -26.97 11.14 -0.89
CA ASP A 836 -27.74 9.91 -1.05
C ASP A 836 -29.16 10.31 -1.50
N ILE A 837 -29.65 9.64 -2.53
CA ILE A 837 -30.95 9.89 -3.17
C ILE A 837 -31.62 8.56 -3.51
N ASN A 838 -32.94 8.59 -3.69
CA ASN A 838 -33.67 7.43 -4.19
C ASN A 838 -34.04 7.66 -5.67
N LEU A 839 -33.82 6.67 -6.52
CA LEU A 839 -34.12 6.72 -7.96
C LEU A 839 -34.84 5.44 -8.39
N ARG A 840 -36.00 5.58 -9.03
CA ARG A 840 -36.68 4.51 -9.78
C ARG A 840 -36.24 4.56 -11.26
N PRO A 841 -36.62 3.58 -12.09
CA PRO A 841 -36.61 3.76 -13.53
C PRO A 841 -37.45 4.97 -13.95
N ASP A 842 -37.08 5.59 -15.07
CA ASP A 842 -37.72 6.74 -15.71
C ASP A 842 -37.74 8.08 -14.94
N ASP A 843 -37.49 8.10 -13.61
CA ASP A 843 -37.32 9.33 -12.80
C ASP A 843 -36.29 10.29 -13.42
N THR A 844 -36.52 11.60 -13.34
CA THR A 844 -35.61 12.62 -13.93
C THR A 844 -34.90 13.46 -12.87
N LEU A 845 -33.57 13.54 -12.98
CA LEU A 845 -32.74 14.52 -12.29
C LEU A 845 -32.43 15.70 -13.22
N ASP A 846 -32.96 16.87 -12.89
CA ASP A 846 -32.78 18.11 -13.65
C ASP A 846 -31.78 19.03 -12.97
N PHE A 847 -30.65 19.29 -13.63
CA PHE A 847 -29.63 20.24 -13.24
C PHE A 847 -29.86 21.52 -14.06
N VAL A 848 -30.50 22.52 -13.45
CA VAL A 848 -31.02 23.70 -14.15
C VAL A 848 -30.27 24.96 -13.77
N THR A 849 -29.75 25.65 -14.77
CA THR A 849 -29.16 26.99 -14.66
C THR A 849 -30.19 28.03 -15.12
N HIS A 850 -30.60 28.92 -14.21
CA HIS A 850 -31.52 30.02 -14.46
C HIS A 850 -30.79 31.37 -14.39
N PRO A 851 -31.00 32.32 -15.32
CA PRO A 851 -30.36 33.62 -15.30
C PRO A 851 -31.10 34.60 -14.38
N ARG A 852 -30.38 35.41 -13.59
CA ARG A 852 -30.97 36.45 -12.72
C ARG A 852 -31.12 37.79 -13.43
N GLY A 853 -30.08 38.27 -14.12
CA GLY A 853 -30.09 39.56 -14.82
C GLY A 853 -30.70 39.53 -16.23
N SER A 854 -30.09 40.24 -17.18
CA SER A 854 -30.59 40.51 -18.53
C SER A 854 -29.56 40.24 -19.64
N HIS A 855 -28.58 39.38 -19.37
CA HIS A 855 -27.53 39.00 -20.32
C HIS A 855 -27.16 37.52 -20.19
N ASP A 856 -26.65 36.94 -21.28
CA ASP A 856 -26.43 35.48 -21.44
C ASP A 856 -25.04 35.00 -20.99
N CYS A 857 -24.24 35.90 -20.41
CA CYS A 857 -22.78 35.76 -20.30
C CYS A 857 -22.29 35.00 -19.05
N ASP A 858 -22.98 35.08 -17.91
CA ASP A 858 -22.63 34.27 -16.73
C ASP A 858 -22.99 32.79 -16.97
N GLY A 859 -22.19 31.85 -16.45
CA GLY A 859 -22.36 30.43 -16.75
C GLY A 859 -21.88 29.47 -15.66
N VAL A 860 -22.36 28.22 -15.73
CA VAL A 860 -22.00 27.13 -14.80
C VAL A 860 -21.15 26.10 -15.53
N PHE A 861 -19.86 26.02 -15.18
CA PHE A 861 -18.96 24.98 -15.65
C PHE A 861 -19.15 23.70 -14.83
N ILE A 862 -19.65 22.64 -15.46
CA ILE A 862 -19.84 21.35 -14.81
C ILE A 862 -18.54 20.54 -14.89
N VAL A 863 -17.92 20.24 -13.74
CA VAL A 863 -16.68 19.48 -13.67
C VAL A 863 -16.94 17.99 -13.93
N ASP A 864 -17.98 17.43 -13.28
CA ASP A 864 -18.64 16.16 -13.60
C ASP A 864 -19.97 16.06 -12.80
N ILE A 865 -20.87 15.18 -13.24
CA ILE A 865 -22.06 14.76 -12.49
C ILE A 865 -22.06 13.24 -12.48
N GLN A 866 -22.02 12.61 -11.31
CA GLN A 866 -21.90 11.16 -11.16
C GLN A 866 -23.03 10.58 -10.32
N ILE A 867 -23.64 9.50 -10.81
CA ILE A 867 -24.72 8.78 -10.12
C ILE A 867 -24.27 7.35 -9.87
N TRP A 868 -24.07 7.00 -8.60
CA TRP A 868 -23.57 5.69 -8.15
C TRP A 868 -24.70 4.84 -7.58
N ALA A 869 -24.75 3.54 -7.90
CA ALA A 869 -25.62 2.61 -7.17
C ALA A 869 -25.00 2.32 -5.78
N LYS A 870 -25.80 2.34 -4.71
CA LYS A 870 -25.26 2.32 -3.34
C LYS A 870 -24.52 1.03 -2.96
N GLU A 871 -24.86 -0.09 -3.59
CA GLU A 871 -24.18 -1.39 -3.49
C GLU A 871 -22.75 -1.39 -4.06
N GLN A 872 -22.37 -0.39 -4.86
CA GLN A 872 -21.07 -0.32 -5.53
C GLN A 872 -20.03 0.54 -4.78
N MET A 873 -20.30 0.91 -3.53
CA MET A 873 -19.45 1.81 -2.71
C MET A 873 -19.09 1.26 -1.31
N MET A 874 -19.05 -0.08 -1.14
CA MET A 874 -18.71 -0.78 0.13
C MET A 874 -17.64 -1.87 -0.08
#